data_AF-A0A3B0ME42-F1
#
_entry.id   AF-A0A3B0ME42-F1
#
_cell.length_a   1.000
_cell.length_b   1.000
_cell.length_c   1.000
_cell.angle_alpha   90.00
_cell.angle_beta   90.00
_cell.angle_gamma   90.00
#
_symmetry.space_group_name_H-M   'P 1'
#
loop_
_entity.id
_entity.type
_entity.pdbx_description
1 polymer ?
#
loop_
_entity_poly.entity_id
_entity_poly.type
_entity_poly.pdbx_seq_one_letter_code
_entity_poly.pdbx_strand_id
1 'polypeptide(L)'
;MSFDPEPVLSTLKPFQRATVEYVIGRFQAGAQRFLVADEVGLGKTRVAQGVISVLLSQLSDGERADIIYVCSNAAIARQNLQILNVLHDGEVLPTRLTLLSDPRTNLHENGVNFIALTPGTSFDKTGGLGLARERALVHHLLRGKVHATRLKNLLRGTVRKKENWQRYLNDVPQLGAGYREETASVLMAGDMEVSIRDANLKRSEERNPITKALLQRLAAHSLTSLRPKLIIFDEFQKFRDLFSDTESEAQALMQQFLRTEHHGAKILFLSATPYKMLTIKGDDPEQGDHQEDFLAAIRMLHGGGEVGNTAAKELKAEMRLFRENLRCYAQGLPNEAAEKRNQVEDRLRGVMSRQERVAATSTDAGLRREEITADIRAEDLRQALAVDRVARQVGGHNRADYWKSAPYLFSFMPGEFDLARKIAGSDKRADLASTARPALLSKRRIHNFEAVPADNGRMRALMENVFKEGELHRRLWLPASLPYLSGQPPLTKSLVFSDWQMVPEAIAALTSHEAERRLRHERGIKGPAKKKEARLLRLSSAAEDLGSSMRVMLLLYPSDFLARAVDPLEIWRQNSSLSAEEMLTKAKVLIASALADQMLPLTRGAAPWELIAWLDKSSLGTPDISRPLHEWVGKVREGLDAGSRDDSNAP
;
A
#
# COMPACT_ATOMS: atom_id res chain seq x y z
N MET A 1 10.31 36.13 -15.36
CA MET A 1 8.85 36.12 -15.55
C MET A 1 8.18 35.83 -14.22
N SER A 2 7.17 36.62 -13.82
CA SER A 2 6.34 36.30 -12.65
C SER A 2 5.46 35.09 -12.97
N PHE A 3 5.49 34.07 -12.11
CA PHE A 3 4.70 32.85 -12.27
C PHE A 3 3.23 33.12 -11.91
N ASP A 4 2.30 32.86 -12.83
CA ASP A 4 0.86 33.00 -12.60
C ASP A 4 0.27 31.69 -12.03
N PRO A 5 -0.29 31.71 -10.80
CA PRO A 5 -0.87 30.53 -10.19
C PRO A 5 -2.29 30.19 -10.71
N GLU A 6 -3.00 31.12 -11.35
CA GLU A 6 -4.43 30.95 -11.66
C GLU A 6 -4.72 29.76 -12.62
N PRO A 7 -3.90 29.44 -13.64
CA PRO A 7 -4.12 28.26 -14.48
C PRO A 7 -4.14 26.94 -13.71
N VAL A 8 -3.42 26.85 -12.59
CA VAL A 8 -3.46 25.67 -11.71
C VAL A 8 -4.66 25.75 -10.79
N LEU A 9 -4.89 26.90 -10.15
CA LEU A 9 -5.98 27.10 -9.19
C LEU A 9 -7.37 26.92 -9.82
N SER A 10 -7.55 27.27 -11.09
CA SER A 10 -8.81 27.10 -11.81
C SER A 10 -9.17 25.63 -12.07
N THR A 11 -8.19 24.72 -12.02
CA THR A 11 -8.42 23.26 -12.15
C THR A 11 -8.83 22.60 -10.83
N LEU A 12 -8.65 23.30 -9.70
CA LEU A 12 -8.99 22.79 -8.37
C LEU A 12 -10.50 22.87 -8.14
N LYS A 13 -11.02 21.89 -7.40
CA LYS A 13 -12.41 21.94 -6.92
C LYS A 13 -12.56 23.07 -5.88
N PRO A 14 -13.77 23.63 -5.68
CA PRO A 14 -13.99 24.74 -4.74
C PRO A 14 -13.44 24.47 -3.32
N PHE A 15 -13.68 23.26 -2.78
CA PHE A 15 -13.16 22.90 -1.46
C PHE A 15 -11.63 22.77 -1.43
N GLN A 16 -11.00 22.33 -2.52
CA GLN A 16 -9.54 22.23 -2.63
C GLN A 16 -8.92 23.62 -2.69
N ARG A 17 -9.51 24.53 -3.48
CA ARG A 17 -9.10 25.94 -3.54
C ARG A 17 -9.23 26.62 -2.18
N ALA A 18 -10.33 26.41 -1.46
CA ALA A 18 -10.51 26.92 -0.10
C ALA A 18 -9.44 26.39 0.86
N THR A 19 -9.08 25.10 0.79
CA THR A 19 -7.96 24.54 1.58
C THR A 19 -6.64 25.21 1.21
N VAL A 20 -6.33 25.44 -0.07
CA VAL A 20 -5.12 26.12 -0.51
C VAL A 20 -5.04 27.55 0.05
N GLU A 21 -6.10 28.33 -0.13
CA GLU A 21 -6.20 29.70 0.39
C GLU A 21 -6.03 29.72 1.92
N TYR A 22 -6.63 28.75 2.62
CA TYR A 22 -6.47 28.59 4.06
C TYR A 22 -5.03 28.31 4.47
N VAL A 23 -4.36 27.34 3.83
CA VAL A 23 -2.95 27.00 4.12
C VAL A 23 -2.05 28.21 3.91
N ILE A 24 -2.21 28.93 2.79
CA ILE A 24 -1.41 30.12 2.49
C ILE A 24 -1.66 31.22 3.53
N GLY A 25 -2.91 31.48 3.88
CA GLY A 25 -3.26 32.44 4.93
C GLY A 25 -2.63 32.11 6.28
N ARG A 26 -2.58 30.82 6.65
CA ARG A 26 -1.90 30.37 7.88
C ARG A 26 -0.39 30.55 7.79
N PHE A 27 0.24 30.25 6.66
CA PHE A 27 1.67 30.48 6.46
C PHE A 27 2.05 31.97 6.53
N GLN A 28 1.22 32.85 5.98
CA GLN A 28 1.39 34.30 6.06
C GLN A 28 1.16 34.83 7.48
N ALA A 29 0.24 34.24 8.23
CA ALA A 29 0.01 34.55 9.65
C ALA A 29 1.12 34.02 10.60
N GLY A 30 2.18 33.43 10.06
CA GLY A 30 3.36 33.01 10.82
C GLY A 30 3.45 31.51 11.12
N ALA A 31 2.49 30.68 10.68
CA ALA A 31 2.65 29.23 10.79
C ALA A 31 3.84 28.77 9.93
N GLN A 32 4.70 27.93 10.51
CA GLN A 32 5.81 27.30 9.78
C GLN A 32 5.43 25.91 9.30
N ARG A 33 4.56 25.21 10.05
CA ARG A 33 4.09 23.86 9.79
C ARG A 33 2.58 23.87 9.69
N PHE A 34 2.02 23.14 8.73
CA PHE A 34 0.58 23.00 8.57
C PHE A 34 0.20 21.60 8.08
N LEU A 35 -0.89 21.05 8.60
CA LEU A 35 -1.37 19.71 8.27
C LEU A 35 -2.70 19.75 7.50
N VAL A 36 -2.70 19.17 6.31
CA VAL A 36 -3.92 18.88 5.54
C VAL A 36 -4.32 17.43 5.81
N ALA A 37 -5.32 17.28 6.67
CA ALA A 37 -5.80 16.00 7.18
C ALA A 37 -7.03 15.45 6.44
N ASP A 38 -7.23 15.88 5.19
CA ASP A 38 -8.38 15.51 4.36
C ASP A 38 -8.50 13.99 4.17
N GLU A 39 -9.73 13.51 3.99
CA GLU A 39 -10.03 12.12 3.69
C GLU A 39 -9.23 11.58 2.48
N VAL A 40 -9.02 10.26 2.44
CA VAL A 40 -8.35 9.60 1.31
C VAL A 40 -9.13 9.83 0.02
N GLY A 41 -8.42 10.13 -1.07
CA GLY A 41 -9.04 10.34 -2.38
C GLY A 41 -9.68 11.73 -2.60
N LEU A 42 -9.57 12.67 -1.65
CA LEU A 42 -9.99 14.06 -1.85
C LEU A 42 -8.97 14.93 -2.62
N GLY A 43 -7.83 14.36 -3.01
CA GLY A 43 -6.84 15.03 -3.85
C GLY A 43 -5.85 15.91 -3.08
N LYS A 44 -5.32 15.44 -1.94
CA LYS A 44 -4.28 16.13 -1.15
C LYS A 44 -3.07 16.57 -1.99
N THR A 45 -2.65 15.77 -2.97
CA THR A 45 -1.57 16.14 -3.91
C THR A 45 -1.93 17.34 -4.79
N ARG A 46 -3.21 17.49 -5.17
CA ARG A 46 -3.71 18.67 -5.92
C ARG A 46 -3.75 19.91 -5.03
N VAL A 47 -4.12 19.77 -3.76
CA VAL A 47 -4.02 20.85 -2.77
C VAL A 47 -2.55 21.30 -2.64
N ALA A 48 -1.62 20.36 -2.50
CA ALA A 48 -0.19 20.68 -2.45
C ALA A 48 0.31 21.36 -3.74
N GLN A 49 -0.15 20.93 -4.92
CA GLN A 49 0.14 21.58 -6.20
C GLN A 49 -0.33 23.06 -6.21
N GLY A 50 -1.52 23.34 -5.68
CA GLY A 50 -2.03 24.70 -5.53
C GLY A 50 -1.20 25.53 -4.55
N VAL A 51 -0.81 24.96 -3.40
CA VAL A 51 0.07 25.63 -2.42
C VAL A 51 1.42 25.97 -3.04
N ILE A 52 2.04 25.05 -3.79
CA ILE A 52 3.29 25.30 -4.53
C ILE A 52 3.08 26.48 -5.48
N SER A 53 2.01 26.47 -6.27
CA SER A 53 1.75 27.50 -7.28
C SER A 53 1.69 28.90 -6.66
N VAL A 54 0.95 29.05 -5.56
CA VAL A 54 0.84 30.33 -4.87
C VAL A 54 2.18 30.76 -4.25
N LEU A 55 2.94 29.84 -3.66
CA LEU A 55 4.26 30.17 -3.11
C LEU A 55 5.27 30.56 -4.19
N LEU A 56 5.25 29.91 -5.35
CA LEU A 56 6.13 30.26 -6.48
C LEU A 56 5.79 31.63 -7.07
N SER A 57 4.51 32.03 -7.07
CA SER A 57 4.09 33.37 -7.53
C SER A 57 4.65 34.51 -6.67
N GLN A 58 5.07 34.21 -5.43
CA GLN A 58 5.62 35.18 -4.48
C GLN A 58 7.15 35.31 -4.56
N LEU A 59 7.82 34.49 -5.38
CA LEU A 59 9.27 34.53 -5.55
C LEU A 59 9.70 35.65 -6.50
N SER A 60 10.89 36.20 -6.25
CA SER A 60 11.49 37.16 -7.17
C SER A 60 12.01 36.45 -8.44
N ASP A 61 12.10 37.17 -9.56
CA ASP A 61 12.57 36.60 -10.83
C ASP A 61 14.01 36.06 -10.69
N GLY A 62 14.24 34.80 -11.05
CA GLY A 62 15.53 34.13 -10.91
C GLY A 62 15.90 33.71 -9.48
N GLU A 63 15.05 33.94 -8.47
CA GLU A 63 15.29 33.48 -7.11
C GLU A 63 15.32 31.95 -7.04
N ARG A 64 16.39 31.39 -6.46
CA ARG A 64 16.47 29.95 -6.23
C ARG A 64 15.48 29.48 -5.18
N ALA A 65 14.68 28.48 -5.52
CA ALA A 65 13.75 27.83 -4.60
C ALA A 65 13.78 26.32 -4.73
N ASP A 66 14.05 25.62 -3.62
CA ASP A 66 13.99 24.16 -3.60
C ASP A 66 12.64 23.72 -2.99
N ILE A 67 11.84 22.99 -3.77
CA ILE A 67 10.58 22.37 -3.35
C ILE A 67 10.86 20.89 -3.09
N ILE A 68 10.74 20.48 -1.83
CA ILE A 68 11.13 19.13 -1.40
C ILE A 68 9.89 18.31 -1.09
N TYR A 69 9.72 17.20 -1.79
CA TYR A 69 8.63 16.24 -1.59
C TYR A 69 9.15 14.97 -0.92
N VAL A 70 8.66 14.68 0.28
CA VAL A 70 9.05 13.52 1.08
C VAL A 70 7.92 12.50 1.04
N CYS A 71 8.22 11.28 0.58
CA CYS A 71 7.24 10.21 0.46
C CYS A 71 7.82 8.84 0.86
N SER A 72 6.95 7.88 1.18
CA SER A 72 7.40 6.57 1.67
C SER A 72 7.93 5.66 0.57
N ASN A 73 7.54 5.89 -0.68
CA ASN A 73 7.84 5.02 -1.82
C ASN A 73 8.31 5.82 -3.04
N ALA A 74 9.49 5.45 -3.57
CA ALA A 74 10.09 6.09 -4.74
C ALA A 74 9.26 5.99 -6.03
N ALA A 75 8.46 4.93 -6.21
CA ALA A 75 7.57 4.80 -7.38
C ALA A 75 6.43 5.82 -7.32
N ILE A 76 5.81 5.98 -6.14
CA ILE A 76 4.77 6.98 -5.89
C ILE A 76 5.35 8.39 -6.01
N ALA A 77 6.60 8.58 -5.58
CA ALA A 77 7.32 9.85 -5.73
C ALA A 77 7.31 10.37 -7.17
N ARG A 78 7.67 9.53 -8.14
CA ARG A 78 7.75 9.95 -9.55
C ARG A 78 6.39 10.39 -10.09
N GLN A 79 5.34 9.63 -9.79
CA GLN A 79 3.99 9.95 -10.25
C GLN A 79 3.47 11.24 -9.60
N ASN A 80 3.66 11.41 -8.29
CA ASN A 80 3.19 12.60 -7.59
C ASN A 80 4.01 13.83 -7.97
N LEU A 81 5.31 13.71 -8.22
CA LEU A 81 6.14 14.82 -8.69
C LEU A 81 5.71 15.36 -10.06
N GLN A 82 5.25 14.50 -10.96
CA GLN A 82 4.69 14.96 -12.25
C GLN A 82 3.45 15.84 -12.04
N ILE A 83 2.66 15.57 -11.00
CA ILE A 83 1.51 16.40 -10.63
C ILE A 83 1.97 17.68 -9.94
N LEU A 84 2.98 17.62 -9.07
CA LEU A 84 3.47 18.77 -8.29
C LEU A 84 4.32 19.75 -9.12
N ASN A 85 4.95 19.30 -10.20
CA ASN A 85 5.77 20.14 -11.07
C ASN A 85 4.90 21.01 -11.98
N VAL A 86 4.68 22.25 -11.55
CA VAL A 86 3.84 23.25 -12.24
C VAL A 86 4.57 24.03 -13.33
N LEU A 87 5.90 23.93 -13.39
CA LEU A 87 6.72 24.68 -14.34
C LEU A 87 6.99 23.92 -15.64
N HIS A 88 6.66 22.62 -15.69
CA HIS A 88 6.91 21.69 -16.81
C HIS A 88 8.37 21.57 -17.32
N ASP A 89 9.27 22.44 -16.86
CA ASP A 89 10.70 22.52 -17.23
C ASP A 89 11.66 22.15 -16.08
N GLY A 90 11.14 21.80 -14.90
CA GLY A 90 11.99 21.39 -13.76
C GLY A 90 12.39 19.91 -13.84
N GLU A 91 13.70 19.61 -13.84
CA GLU A 91 14.18 18.23 -13.69
C GLU A 91 13.64 17.61 -12.39
N VAL A 92 12.90 16.51 -12.53
CA VAL A 92 12.35 15.76 -11.40
C VAL A 92 13.41 14.79 -10.91
N LEU A 93 13.96 15.05 -9.73
CA LEU A 93 15.06 14.26 -9.17
C LEU A 93 14.58 13.42 -7.99
N PRO A 94 14.12 12.18 -8.21
CA PRO A 94 14.01 11.21 -7.15
C PRO A 94 15.43 10.80 -6.75
N THR A 95 15.97 11.43 -5.71
CA THR A 95 17.36 11.22 -5.30
C THR A 95 17.46 11.03 -3.79
N ARG A 96 18.62 10.56 -3.34
CA ARG A 96 18.96 10.50 -1.92
C ARG A 96 19.73 11.75 -1.55
N LEU A 97 19.63 12.17 -0.28
CA LEU A 97 20.33 13.37 0.21
C LEU A 97 21.83 13.38 -0.13
N THR A 98 22.50 12.23 0.04
CA THR A 98 23.91 11.98 -0.32
C THR A 98 24.24 12.24 -1.79
N LEU A 99 23.28 12.04 -2.70
CA LEU A 99 23.48 12.19 -4.15
C LEU A 99 23.11 13.59 -4.64
N LEU A 100 22.59 14.48 -3.78
CA LEU A 100 22.48 15.91 -4.13
C LEU A 100 23.85 16.53 -4.41
N SER A 101 24.90 15.97 -3.79
CA SER A 101 26.30 16.32 -4.04
C SER A 101 26.87 15.76 -5.37
N ASP A 102 26.09 14.96 -6.13
CA ASP A 102 26.48 14.45 -7.45
C ASP A 102 26.21 15.55 -8.50
N PRO A 103 27.21 15.98 -9.30
CA PRO A 103 27.05 16.99 -10.35
C PRO A 103 25.94 16.70 -11.35
N ARG A 104 25.60 15.42 -11.58
CA ARG A 104 24.48 15.04 -12.46
C ARG A 104 23.11 15.39 -11.91
N THR A 105 23.02 15.78 -10.64
CA THR A 105 21.78 16.24 -10.03
C THR A 105 21.40 17.63 -10.54
N ASN A 106 22.30 18.36 -11.24
CA ASN A 106 21.98 19.57 -12.02
C ASN A 106 21.01 20.55 -11.32
N LEU A 107 21.22 20.84 -10.03
CA LEU A 107 20.39 21.82 -9.33
C LEU A 107 20.58 23.19 -9.98
N HIS A 108 19.48 23.79 -10.42
CA HIS A 108 19.49 25.12 -11.01
C HIS A 108 19.87 26.14 -9.93
N GLU A 109 20.96 26.88 -10.17
CA GLU A 109 21.37 27.98 -9.28
C GLU A 109 20.42 29.17 -9.36
N ASN A 110 19.76 29.35 -10.50
CA ASN A 110 18.72 30.35 -10.75
C ASN A 110 17.45 29.61 -11.20
N GLY A 111 16.41 29.58 -10.36
CA GLY A 111 15.14 28.91 -10.65
C GLY A 111 14.68 27.91 -9.59
N VAL A 112 13.66 27.13 -9.92
CA VAL A 112 12.94 26.26 -8.99
C VAL A 112 13.36 24.80 -9.19
N ASN A 113 13.77 24.14 -8.11
CA ASN A 113 14.18 22.72 -8.12
C ASN A 113 13.11 21.87 -7.44
N PHE A 114 12.65 20.79 -8.10
CA PHE A 114 11.72 19.82 -7.51
C PHE A 114 12.46 18.54 -7.10
N ILE A 115 12.62 18.34 -5.80
CA ILE A 115 13.42 17.26 -5.23
C ILE A 115 12.49 16.28 -4.52
N ALA A 116 12.58 14.99 -4.83
CA ALA A 116 11.90 13.97 -4.03
C ALA A 116 12.86 13.14 -3.20
N LEU A 117 12.53 13.00 -1.92
CA LEU A 117 13.28 12.22 -0.95
C LEU A 117 12.41 11.07 -0.41
N THR A 118 13.04 9.94 -0.15
CA THR A 118 12.39 8.80 0.52
C THR A 118 13.07 8.53 1.87
N PRO A 119 12.37 8.69 3.02
CA PRO A 119 13.04 8.69 4.31
C PRO A 119 13.72 7.40 4.72
N GLY A 120 13.07 6.25 4.49
CA GLY A 120 13.65 4.93 4.81
C GLY A 120 14.94 4.62 4.04
N THR A 121 15.31 5.47 3.08
CA THR A 121 16.53 5.30 2.29
C THR A 121 17.47 6.51 2.33
N SER A 122 16.95 7.69 2.67
CA SER A 122 17.70 8.95 2.75
C SER A 122 18.10 9.32 4.18
N PHE A 123 17.24 9.02 5.17
CA PHE A 123 17.46 9.33 6.59
C PHE A 123 17.76 8.06 7.40
N ASP A 124 16.99 7.00 7.18
CA ASP A 124 17.15 5.74 7.93
C ASP A 124 18.09 4.77 7.20
N LYS A 125 19.18 4.38 7.87
CA LYS A 125 20.19 3.42 7.39
C LYS A 125 20.34 2.27 8.38
N THR A 126 19.24 1.83 8.99
CA THR A 126 19.16 0.80 10.03
C THR A 126 19.66 -0.61 9.64
N GLY A 127 20.27 -0.80 8.46
CA GLY A 127 20.98 -2.07 8.16
C GLY A 127 22.00 -2.06 7.01
N GLY A 128 22.08 -1.01 6.19
CA GLY A 128 22.86 -1.02 4.94
C GLY A 128 24.06 -0.06 4.90
N LEU A 129 25.04 -0.36 4.04
CA LEU A 129 26.19 0.51 3.71
C LEU A 129 25.83 1.60 2.66
N GLY A 130 24.55 1.95 2.54
CA GLY A 130 24.04 2.75 1.42
C GLY A 130 24.18 2.05 0.05
N LEU A 131 23.91 2.78 -1.03
CA LEU A 131 24.10 2.33 -2.40
C LEU A 131 25.59 2.35 -2.78
N ALA A 132 25.98 1.44 -3.69
CA ALA A 132 27.36 1.41 -4.20
C ALA A 132 27.78 2.74 -4.85
N ARG A 133 26.84 3.43 -5.52
CA ARG A 133 27.07 4.74 -6.13
C ARG A 133 27.36 5.84 -5.11
N GLU A 134 26.66 5.87 -3.97
CA GLU A 134 26.94 6.84 -2.89
C GLU A 134 28.37 6.63 -2.34
N ARG A 135 28.75 5.37 -2.15
CA ARG A 135 30.11 5.04 -1.70
C ARG A 135 31.18 5.37 -2.74
N ALA A 136 30.86 5.23 -4.04
CA ALA A 136 31.76 5.64 -5.11
C ALA A 136 31.94 7.16 -5.16
N LEU A 137 30.89 7.94 -4.88
CA LEU A 137 30.96 9.40 -4.77
C LEU A 137 31.89 9.81 -3.61
N VAL A 138 31.69 9.23 -2.41
CA VAL A 138 32.60 9.45 -1.26
C VAL A 138 34.04 9.08 -1.60
N HIS A 139 34.25 7.98 -2.34
CA HIS A 139 35.58 7.58 -2.78
C HIS A 139 36.22 8.64 -3.70
N HIS A 140 35.44 9.25 -4.59
CA HIS A 140 35.94 10.30 -5.47
C HIS A 140 36.29 11.57 -4.68
N LEU A 141 35.41 11.97 -3.74
CA LEU A 141 35.61 13.14 -2.88
C LEU A 141 36.89 13.02 -2.05
N LEU A 142 37.12 11.85 -1.43
CA LEU A 142 38.27 11.59 -0.55
C LEU A 142 39.55 11.14 -1.28
N ARG A 143 39.55 11.08 -2.62
CA ARG A 143 40.73 10.68 -3.39
C ARG A 143 41.91 11.60 -3.03
N GLY A 144 43.09 11.05 -2.82
CA GLY A 144 44.28 11.83 -2.45
C GLY A 144 44.35 12.28 -0.99
N LYS A 145 43.26 12.17 -0.21
CA LYS A 145 43.25 12.38 1.25
C LYS A 145 43.50 11.08 2.02
N VAL A 146 43.05 9.96 1.46
CA VAL A 146 43.27 8.61 2.02
C VAL A 146 43.98 7.75 0.98
N HIS A 147 44.88 6.87 1.43
CA HIS A 147 45.57 5.92 0.56
C HIS A 147 44.58 5.07 -0.26
N ALA A 148 44.79 4.99 -1.57
CA ALA A 148 43.80 4.46 -2.53
C ALA A 148 43.30 3.04 -2.19
N THR A 149 44.20 2.12 -1.81
CA THR A 149 43.83 0.75 -1.43
C THR A 149 42.95 0.71 -0.19
N ARG A 150 43.20 1.63 0.75
CA ARG A 150 42.49 1.71 2.03
C ARG A 150 41.09 2.26 1.81
N LEU A 151 40.97 3.34 1.05
CA LEU A 151 39.69 3.95 0.66
C LEU A 151 38.80 2.97 -0.12
N LYS A 152 39.39 2.19 -1.03
CA LYS A 152 38.70 1.13 -1.75
C LYS A 152 38.16 0.05 -0.81
N ASN A 153 38.97 -0.42 0.15
CA ASN A 153 38.55 -1.46 1.09
C ASN A 153 37.48 -0.97 2.06
N LEU A 154 37.50 0.32 2.43
CA LEU A 154 36.49 0.98 3.24
C LEU A 154 35.14 1.05 2.49
N LEU A 155 35.15 1.55 1.25
CA LEU A 155 33.92 1.95 0.55
C LEU A 155 33.35 0.90 -0.42
N ARG A 156 34.08 -0.17 -0.77
CA ARG A 156 33.54 -1.22 -1.66
C ARG A 156 32.32 -1.92 -1.05
N GLY A 157 32.33 -2.16 0.26
CA GLY A 157 31.23 -2.79 1.00
C GLY A 157 30.89 -4.19 0.48
N THR A 158 29.62 -4.39 0.07
CA THR A 158 29.06 -5.66 -0.39
C THR A 158 29.36 -6.00 -1.87
N VAL A 159 30.00 -5.10 -2.62
CA VAL A 159 30.31 -5.32 -4.05
C VAL A 159 31.46 -6.33 -4.17
N ARG A 160 31.13 -7.58 -4.53
CA ARG A 160 32.10 -8.70 -4.58
C ARG A 160 33.06 -8.60 -5.77
N LYS A 161 32.55 -8.32 -6.98
CA LYS A 161 33.34 -8.26 -8.23
C LYS A 161 34.08 -6.92 -8.36
N LYS A 162 35.36 -6.96 -8.73
CA LYS A 162 36.22 -5.78 -8.86
C LYS A 162 35.77 -4.89 -10.03
N GLU A 163 35.32 -5.52 -11.11
CA GLU A 163 34.85 -4.90 -12.35
C GLU A 163 33.61 -4.05 -12.07
N ASN A 164 32.66 -4.58 -11.29
CA ASN A 164 31.45 -3.85 -10.90
C ASN A 164 31.78 -2.61 -10.06
N TRP A 165 32.73 -2.71 -9.12
CA TRP A 165 33.16 -1.55 -8.34
C TRP A 165 33.84 -0.49 -9.22
N GLN A 166 34.67 -0.93 -10.17
CA GLN A 166 35.31 -0.01 -11.11
C GLN A 166 34.30 0.72 -12.00
N ARG A 167 33.23 0.03 -12.42
CA ARG A 167 32.11 0.66 -13.15
C ARG A 167 31.49 1.80 -12.34
N TYR A 168 31.15 1.56 -11.07
CA TYR A 168 30.62 2.62 -10.21
C TYR A 168 31.58 3.81 -10.03
N LEU A 169 32.89 3.57 -9.96
CA LEU A 169 33.89 4.65 -9.87
C LEU A 169 34.00 5.47 -11.16
N ASN A 170 33.96 4.79 -12.30
CA ASN A 170 34.00 5.44 -13.62
C ASN A 170 32.71 6.21 -13.91
N ASP A 171 31.58 5.76 -13.35
CA ASP A 171 30.28 6.41 -13.48
C ASP A 171 30.16 7.68 -12.59
N VAL A 172 31.14 8.01 -11.75
CA VAL A 172 31.13 9.29 -10.99
C VAL A 172 31.62 10.41 -11.90
N PRO A 173 30.84 11.49 -12.11
CA PRO A 173 31.26 12.62 -12.94
C PRO A 173 32.45 13.36 -12.33
N GLN A 174 33.16 14.15 -13.14
CA GLN A 174 34.23 14.98 -12.62
C GLN A 174 33.66 16.09 -11.73
N LEU A 175 34.17 16.16 -10.50
CA LEU A 175 33.83 17.17 -9.52
C LEU A 175 34.81 18.33 -9.63
N GLY A 176 34.32 19.58 -9.54
CA GLY A 176 35.18 20.76 -9.48
C GLY A 176 36.15 20.68 -8.28
N ALA A 177 37.41 21.09 -8.49
CA ALA A 177 38.45 20.94 -7.48
C ALA A 177 38.13 21.63 -6.15
N GLY A 178 37.53 22.83 -6.21
CA GLY A 178 37.13 23.59 -5.01
C GLY A 178 36.04 22.88 -4.19
N TYR A 179 34.95 22.47 -4.84
CA TYR A 179 33.86 21.73 -4.19
C TYR A 179 34.35 20.42 -3.56
N ARG A 180 35.18 19.67 -4.28
CA ARG A 180 35.75 18.42 -3.76
C ARG A 180 36.58 18.67 -2.49
N GLU A 181 37.40 19.70 -2.47
CA GLU A 181 38.28 20.01 -1.34
C GLU A 181 37.46 20.43 -0.11
N GLU A 182 36.47 21.30 -0.29
CA GLU A 182 35.54 21.73 0.75
C GLU A 182 34.79 20.55 1.37
N THR A 183 34.11 19.74 0.55
CA THR A 183 33.36 18.59 1.03
C THR A 183 34.28 17.53 1.64
N ALA A 184 35.48 17.31 1.10
CA ALA A 184 36.46 16.38 1.69
C ALA A 184 36.89 16.84 3.08
N SER A 185 37.09 18.14 3.29
CA SER A 185 37.44 18.70 4.59
C SER A 185 36.34 18.48 5.62
N VAL A 186 35.06 18.66 5.23
CA VAL A 186 33.90 18.35 6.09
C VAL A 186 33.83 16.86 6.42
N LEU A 187 34.04 15.99 5.42
CA LEU A 187 34.00 14.55 5.62
C LEU A 187 35.12 14.05 6.54
N MET A 188 36.31 14.63 6.45
CA MET A 188 37.50 14.23 7.22
C MET A 188 37.63 14.93 8.58
N ALA A 189 36.71 15.83 8.96
CA ALA A 189 36.78 16.58 10.20
C ALA A 189 36.84 15.70 11.49
N GLY A 190 37.45 16.21 12.55
CA GLY A 190 37.65 15.49 13.81
C GLY A 190 38.54 14.26 13.66
N ASP A 191 38.27 13.20 14.43
CA ASP A 191 39.13 11.99 14.46
C ASP A 191 38.86 11.00 13.29
N MET A 192 38.26 11.47 12.19
CA MET A 192 37.87 10.59 11.07
C MET A 192 39.10 10.00 10.37
N GLU A 193 40.17 10.79 10.21
CA GLU A 193 41.41 10.32 9.59
C GLU A 193 42.08 9.22 10.42
N VAL A 194 42.14 9.41 11.73
CA VAL A 194 42.67 8.43 12.69
C VAL A 194 41.81 7.17 12.68
N SER A 195 40.49 7.32 12.73
CA SER A 195 39.53 6.21 12.66
C SER A 195 39.71 5.38 11.39
N ILE A 196 39.88 6.02 10.23
CA ILE A 196 40.14 5.33 8.97
C ILE A 196 41.48 4.60 9.00
N ARG A 197 42.54 5.22 9.55
CA ARG A 197 43.92 4.69 9.60
C ARG A 197 44.07 3.50 10.54
N ASP A 198 43.35 3.49 11.66
CA ASP A 198 43.57 2.51 12.72
C ASP A 198 42.58 1.33 12.63
N ALA A 199 41.44 1.50 11.94
CA ALA A 199 40.43 0.44 11.79
C ALA A 199 40.89 -0.77 10.96
N ASN A 200 40.49 -1.98 11.37
CA ASN A 200 40.66 -3.18 10.59
C ASN A 200 39.54 -3.34 9.55
N LEU A 201 39.77 -2.83 8.34
CA LEU A 201 38.78 -2.83 7.25
C LEU A 201 38.33 -4.21 6.75
N LYS A 202 38.96 -5.30 7.20
CA LYS A 202 38.48 -6.67 6.92
C LYS A 202 37.28 -7.03 7.81
N ARG A 203 37.18 -6.44 9.00
CA ARG A 203 36.07 -6.65 9.94
C ARG A 203 34.94 -5.69 9.63
N SER A 204 33.75 -6.25 9.39
CA SER A 204 32.58 -5.44 9.03
C SER A 204 32.12 -4.55 10.19
N GLU A 205 32.32 -4.99 11.44
CA GLU A 205 31.97 -4.25 12.66
C GLU A 205 32.75 -2.94 12.80
N GLU A 206 34.02 -2.89 12.39
CA GLU A 206 34.84 -1.68 12.44
C GLU A 206 34.70 -0.82 11.18
N ARG A 207 34.53 -1.44 10.01
CA ARG A 207 34.41 -0.73 8.72
C ARG A 207 33.06 -0.03 8.55
N ASN A 208 31.97 -0.72 8.91
CA ASN A 208 30.62 -0.25 8.60
C ASN A 208 30.27 1.06 9.32
N PRO A 209 30.61 1.27 10.61
CA PRO A 209 30.37 2.54 11.29
C PRO A 209 31.06 3.73 10.60
N ILE A 210 32.32 3.58 10.20
CA ILE A 210 33.07 4.63 9.49
C ILE A 210 32.40 4.99 8.16
N THR A 211 31.98 3.97 7.39
CA THR A 211 31.29 4.20 6.12
C THR A 211 29.95 4.91 6.33
N LYS A 212 29.19 4.51 7.37
CA LYS A 212 27.92 5.16 7.72
C LYS A 212 28.14 6.62 8.12
N ALA A 213 29.13 6.89 8.96
CA ALA A 213 29.48 8.25 9.40
C ALA A 213 29.87 9.16 8.23
N LEU A 214 30.69 8.67 7.29
CA LEU A 214 31.04 9.43 6.07
C LEU A 214 29.80 9.74 5.22
N LEU A 215 28.92 8.76 5.01
CA LEU A 215 27.69 8.97 4.25
C LEU A 215 26.69 9.89 4.97
N GLN A 216 26.70 9.93 6.30
CA GLN A 216 25.88 10.86 7.10
C GLN A 216 26.40 12.28 7.02
N ARG A 217 27.71 12.48 7.16
CA ARG A 217 28.36 13.78 6.98
C ARG A 217 28.10 14.33 5.58
N LEU A 218 28.16 13.49 4.55
CA LEU A 218 27.81 13.89 3.20
C LEU A 218 26.34 14.31 3.07
N ALA A 219 25.41 13.56 3.69
CA ALA A 219 24.00 13.91 3.69
C ALA A 219 23.73 15.24 4.43
N ALA A 220 24.35 15.43 5.60
CA ALA A 220 24.25 16.66 6.39
C ALA A 220 24.83 17.88 5.66
N HIS A 221 25.96 17.72 4.95
CA HIS A 221 26.53 18.79 4.12
C HIS A 221 25.70 19.06 2.85
N SER A 222 25.07 18.02 2.30
CA SER A 222 24.15 18.20 1.18
C SER A 222 22.92 19.03 1.58
N LEU A 223 22.44 18.85 2.82
CA LEU A 223 21.33 19.65 3.37
C LEU A 223 21.67 21.14 3.48
N THR A 224 22.91 21.50 3.83
CA THR A 224 23.30 22.92 3.95
C THR A 224 23.38 23.64 2.59
N SER A 225 23.46 22.88 1.50
CA SER A 225 23.47 23.40 0.14
C SER A 225 22.07 23.64 -0.43
N LEU A 226 21.03 23.12 0.24
CA LEU A 226 19.64 23.31 -0.16
C LEU A 226 19.11 24.65 0.34
N ARG A 227 18.25 25.28 -0.46
CA ARG A 227 17.49 26.49 -0.13
C ARG A 227 15.99 26.17 -0.17
N PRO A 228 15.49 25.36 0.80
CA PRO A 228 14.11 24.93 0.79
C PRO A 228 13.17 26.12 1.00
N LYS A 229 12.15 26.24 0.14
CA LYS A 229 11.03 27.17 0.33
C LYS A 229 9.79 26.43 0.86
N LEU A 230 9.57 25.22 0.38
CA LEU A 230 8.49 24.36 0.83
C LEU A 230 8.97 22.91 0.95
N ILE A 231 8.61 22.27 2.06
CA ILE A 231 8.82 20.86 2.32
C ILE A 231 7.45 20.21 2.48
N ILE A 232 7.15 19.20 1.67
CA ILE A 232 5.89 18.47 1.70
C ILE A 232 6.15 17.07 2.21
N PHE A 233 5.55 16.71 3.35
CA PHE A 233 5.57 15.34 3.87
C PHE A 233 4.25 14.65 3.53
N ASP A 234 4.28 13.74 2.57
CA ASP A 234 3.12 12.91 2.23
C ASP A 234 3.11 11.61 3.03
N GLU A 235 1.92 11.15 3.41
CA GLU A 235 1.75 10.03 4.33
C GLU A 235 2.49 10.24 5.66
N PHE A 236 2.37 11.44 6.24
CA PHE A 236 3.03 11.85 7.48
C PHE A 236 3.02 10.79 8.61
N GLN A 237 1.95 10.00 8.71
CA GLN A 237 1.82 8.93 9.71
C GLN A 237 2.95 7.89 9.66
N LYS A 238 3.56 7.65 8.49
CA LYS A 238 4.68 6.72 8.31
C LYS A 238 6.01 7.27 8.85
N PHE A 239 6.07 8.58 9.13
CA PHE A 239 7.29 9.26 9.52
C PHE A 239 7.28 9.74 10.96
N ARG A 240 6.22 9.45 11.72
CA ARG A 240 6.06 9.92 13.10
C ARG A 240 7.28 9.62 13.98
N ASP A 241 7.85 8.42 13.83
CA ASP A 241 9.01 8.00 14.60
C ASP A 241 10.26 8.82 14.26
N LEU A 242 10.34 9.45 13.08
CA LEU A 242 11.46 10.35 12.73
C LEU A 242 11.38 11.72 13.44
N PHE A 243 10.25 12.03 14.08
CA PHE A 243 10.02 13.28 14.80
C PHE A 243 10.06 13.13 16.33
N SER A 244 10.22 11.90 16.86
CA SER A 244 10.35 11.70 18.31
C SER A 244 11.75 12.11 18.80
N ASP A 245 11.84 12.49 20.09
CA ASP A 245 13.06 12.98 20.72
C ASP A 245 14.09 11.86 21.06
N THR A 246 14.00 10.69 20.41
CA THR A 246 14.93 9.57 20.64
C THR A 246 16.26 9.73 19.90
N GLU A 247 17.29 8.98 20.31
CA GLU A 247 18.70 9.12 19.86
C GLU A 247 19.03 8.32 18.58
N SER A 248 18.17 8.30 17.55
CA SER A 248 18.57 7.68 16.28
C SER A 248 19.26 8.68 15.35
N GLU A 249 20.24 8.20 14.58
CA GLU A 249 21.00 9.00 13.61
C GLU A 249 20.08 9.58 12.50
N ALA A 250 19.01 8.88 12.16
CA ALA A 250 18.01 9.31 11.19
C ALA A 250 17.19 10.50 11.68
N GLN A 251 16.82 10.50 12.98
CA GLN A 251 16.13 11.59 13.63
C GLN A 251 17.02 12.83 13.73
N ALA A 252 18.30 12.69 14.05
CA ALA A 252 19.22 13.82 14.09
C ALA A 252 19.31 14.56 12.73
N LEU A 253 19.37 13.80 11.63
CA LEU A 253 19.36 14.36 10.28
C LEU A 253 18.00 14.98 9.92
N MET A 254 16.89 14.38 10.38
CA MET A 254 15.56 14.97 10.23
C MET A 254 15.41 16.28 11.03
N GLN A 255 15.88 16.33 12.27
CA GLN A 255 15.88 17.55 13.08
C GLN A 255 16.73 18.65 12.43
N GLN A 256 17.90 18.30 11.86
CA GLN A 256 18.69 19.24 11.07
C GLN A 256 17.92 19.73 9.83
N PHE A 257 17.18 18.84 9.16
CA PHE A 257 16.36 19.21 8.02
C PHE A 257 15.21 20.15 8.41
N LEU A 258 14.55 19.93 9.54
CA LEU A 258 13.47 20.79 10.05
C LEU A 258 13.98 22.16 10.52
N ARG A 259 15.24 22.27 10.97
CA ARG A 259 15.86 23.57 11.28
C ARG A 259 15.92 24.52 10.08
N THR A 260 15.74 24.03 8.86
CA THR A 260 15.60 24.90 7.68
C THR A 260 14.39 25.85 7.76
N GLU A 261 13.42 25.58 8.65
CA GLU A 261 12.36 26.52 9.02
C GLU A 261 12.89 27.86 9.52
N HIS A 262 14.02 27.87 10.24
CA HIS A 262 14.66 29.09 10.72
C HIS A 262 15.19 29.96 9.57
N HIS A 263 15.34 29.39 8.38
CA HIS A 263 15.72 30.08 7.15
C HIS A 263 14.50 30.42 6.26
N GLY A 264 13.28 30.30 6.79
CA GLY A 264 12.02 30.71 6.13
C GLY A 264 11.31 29.61 5.36
N ALA A 265 11.76 28.35 5.44
CA ALA A 265 11.09 27.22 4.80
C ALA A 265 9.73 26.91 5.45
N LYS A 266 8.71 26.67 4.63
CA LYS A 266 7.39 26.20 5.08
C LYS A 266 7.29 24.68 4.99
N ILE A 267 6.54 24.06 5.91
CA ILE A 267 6.31 22.62 5.92
C ILE A 267 4.82 22.30 5.83
N LEU A 268 4.47 21.50 4.84
CA LEU A 268 3.13 21.00 4.59
C LEU A 268 3.07 19.49 4.84
N PHE A 269 2.27 19.07 5.80
CA PHE A 269 1.98 17.66 6.05
C PHE A 269 0.69 17.25 5.35
N LEU A 270 0.72 16.12 4.65
CA LEU A 270 -0.45 15.53 4.00
C LEU A 270 -0.70 14.14 4.62
N SER A 271 -1.82 13.95 5.30
CA SER A 271 -2.18 12.63 5.85
C SER A 271 -3.65 12.55 6.23
N ALA A 272 -4.37 11.55 5.71
CA ALA A 272 -5.77 11.33 6.12
C ALA A 272 -5.91 10.88 7.59
N THR A 273 -4.87 10.24 8.12
CA THR A 273 -4.85 9.59 9.44
C THR A 273 -3.53 9.93 10.14
N PRO A 274 -3.33 11.17 10.59
CA PRO A 274 -2.05 11.63 11.13
C PRO A 274 -1.72 10.99 12.51
N TYR A 275 -2.70 10.33 13.13
CA TYR A 275 -2.59 9.59 14.39
C TYR A 275 -3.47 8.33 14.32
N LYS A 276 -3.18 7.33 15.18
CA LYS A 276 -4.03 6.14 15.33
C LYS A 276 -5.38 6.57 15.91
N MET A 277 -6.45 6.42 15.14
CA MET A 277 -7.80 6.69 15.63
C MET A 277 -8.31 5.48 16.40
N LEU A 278 -8.49 5.65 17.71
CA LEU A 278 -9.51 4.98 18.54
C LEU A 278 -9.59 3.45 18.37
N THR A 279 -8.76 2.68 19.10
CA THR A 279 -9.11 1.27 19.35
C THR A 279 -10.13 1.20 20.49
N ILE A 280 -11.23 0.50 20.21
CA ILE A 280 -12.30 0.26 21.17
C ILE A 280 -11.74 -0.64 22.27
N LYS A 281 -12.15 -0.42 23.53
CA LYS A 281 -11.77 -1.20 24.72
C LYS A 281 -11.64 -2.70 24.41
N GLY A 282 -10.40 -3.20 24.37
CA GLY A 282 -10.10 -4.59 24.04
C GLY A 282 -8.64 -4.85 23.69
N ASP A 283 -7.90 -3.83 23.22
CA ASP A 283 -6.47 -3.96 22.94
C ASP A 283 -5.60 -3.85 24.21
N ASP A 284 -4.49 -4.58 24.14
CA ASP A 284 -3.46 -4.78 25.15
C ASP A 284 -3.07 -3.47 25.86
N PRO A 285 -2.99 -3.41 27.21
CA PRO A 285 -2.47 -2.24 27.94
C PRO A 285 -1.03 -1.84 27.57
N GLU A 286 -0.31 -2.65 26.78
CA GLU A 286 1.01 -2.32 26.21
C GLU A 286 0.94 -1.51 24.89
N GLN A 287 -0.23 -1.38 24.25
CA GLN A 287 -0.41 -0.51 23.08
C GLN A 287 -0.66 0.93 23.57
N GLY A 288 0.35 1.80 23.43
CA GLY A 288 0.38 3.16 23.99
C GLY A 288 -0.87 4.05 23.78
N ASP A 289 -1.00 5.06 24.66
CA ASP A 289 -2.15 5.96 24.76
C ASP A 289 -2.35 6.80 23.48
N HIS A 290 -3.44 6.58 22.73
CA HIS A 290 -3.77 7.31 21.50
C HIS A 290 -3.83 8.83 21.68
N GLN A 291 -4.21 9.27 22.88
CA GLN A 291 -4.26 10.69 23.18
C GLN A 291 -2.86 11.29 23.21
N GLU A 292 -1.85 10.53 23.65
CA GLU A 292 -0.45 10.95 23.62
C GLU A 292 0.06 11.06 22.19
N ASP A 293 -0.28 10.10 21.33
CA ASP A 293 0.06 10.11 19.90
C ASP A 293 -0.49 11.37 19.19
N PHE A 294 -1.75 11.73 19.47
CA PHE A 294 -2.36 12.94 18.91
C PHE A 294 -1.68 14.22 19.42
N LEU A 295 -1.45 14.31 20.74
CA LEU A 295 -0.81 15.46 21.36
C LEU A 295 0.64 15.63 20.91
N ALA A 296 1.36 14.53 20.65
CA ALA A 296 2.70 14.56 20.09
C ALA A 296 2.71 15.16 18.68
N ALA A 297 1.74 14.79 17.83
CA ALA A 297 1.59 15.40 16.50
C ALA A 297 1.32 16.91 16.58
N ILE A 298 0.43 17.34 17.49
CA ILE A 298 0.14 18.77 17.69
C ILE A 298 1.37 19.53 18.23
N ARG A 299 2.09 18.97 19.21
CA ARG A 299 3.35 19.52 19.69
C ARG A 299 4.32 19.78 18.53
N MET A 300 4.43 18.82 17.62
CA MET A 300 5.28 18.94 16.44
C MET A 300 4.79 20.04 15.49
N LEU A 301 3.49 20.12 15.19
CA LEU A 301 2.95 21.16 14.31
C LEU A 301 3.16 22.58 14.85
N HIS A 302 3.30 22.75 16.16
CA HIS A 302 3.65 24.03 16.79
C HIS A 302 5.16 24.31 16.86
N GLY A 303 6.01 23.55 16.16
CA GLY A 303 7.46 23.76 16.11
C GLY A 303 8.26 22.94 17.13
N GLY A 304 7.61 22.15 17.98
CA GLY A 304 8.28 21.42 19.06
C GLY A 304 8.72 22.33 20.22
N GLY A 305 9.70 21.86 21.01
CA GLY A 305 10.26 22.61 22.14
C GLY A 305 9.22 23.03 23.19
N GLU A 306 9.46 24.15 23.86
CA GLU A 306 8.55 24.69 24.89
C GLU A 306 7.21 25.18 24.30
N VAL A 307 7.24 25.83 23.14
CA VAL A 307 6.02 26.38 22.49
C VAL A 307 5.05 25.25 22.14
N GLY A 308 5.54 24.19 21.50
CA GLY A 308 4.73 23.02 21.19
C GLY A 308 4.25 22.28 22.43
N ASN A 309 5.07 22.19 23.48
CA ASN A 309 4.69 21.57 24.75
C ASN A 309 3.55 22.33 25.44
N THR A 310 3.61 23.66 25.46
CA THR A 310 2.55 24.51 26.02
C THR A 310 1.26 24.37 25.22
N ALA A 311 1.33 24.44 23.89
CA ALA A 311 0.16 24.28 23.02
C ALA A 311 -0.53 22.91 23.20
N ALA A 312 0.25 21.83 23.32
CA ALA A 312 -0.30 20.49 23.56
C ALA A 312 -0.93 20.35 24.96
N LYS A 313 -0.33 20.96 26.00
CA LYS A 313 -0.91 20.98 27.35
C LYS A 313 -2.22 21.74 27.41
N GLU A 314 -2.28 22.91 26.76
CA GLU A 314 -3.50 23.72 26.66
C GLU A 314 -4.60 22.97 25.92
N LEU A 315 -4.30 22.39 24.75
CA LEU A 315 -5.25 21.56 24.00
C LEU A 315 -5.76 20.38 24.84
N LYS A 316 -4.88 19.70 25.59
CA LYS A 316 -5.27 18.60 26.49
C LYS A 316 -6.27 19.07 27.56
N ALA A 317 -6.08 20.27 28.11
CA ALA A 317 -7.00 20.87 29.07
C ALA A 317 -8.35 21.22 28.44
N GLU A 318 -8.34 21.85 27.25
CA GLU A 318 -9.56 22.21 26.50
C GLU A 318 -10.37 20.97 26.11
N MET A 319 -9.72 19.91 25.60
CA MET A 319 -10.36 18.63 25.29
C MET A 319 -10.95 17.95 26.54
N ARG A 320 -10.29 18.09 27.70
CA ARG A 320 -10.82 17.59 28.96
C ARG A 320 -12.11 18.32 29.34
N LEU A 321 -12.12 19.66 29.29
CA LEU A 321 -13.30 20.48 29.56
C LEU A 321 -14.45 20.16 28.60
N PHE A 322 -14.15 19.97 27.32
CA PHE A 322 -15.15 19.54 26.33
C PHE A 322 -15.79 18.19 26.71
N ARG A 323 -14.99 17.18 27.09
CA ARG A 323 -15.51 15.87 27.54
C ARG A 323 -16.35 15.96 28.81
N GLU A 324 -15.95 16.79 29.76
CA GLU A 324 -16.71 17.03 30.99
C GLU A 324 -18.08 17.65 30.66
N ASN A 325 -18.12 18.65 29.78
CA ASN A 325 -19.37 19.27 29.31
C ASN A 325 -20.26 18.31 28.52
N LEU A 326 -19.68 17.41 27.70
CA LEU A 326 -20.46 16.35 27.02
C LEU A 326 -21.10 15.37 27.99
N ARG A 327 -20.44 15.05 29.12
CA ARG A 327 -21.04 14.22 30.18
C ARG A 327 -22.20 14.94 30.86
N CYS A 328 -22.05 16.24 31.15
CA CYS A 328 -23.13 17.07 31.67
C CYS A 328 -24.31 17.13 30.69
N TYR A 329 -24.05 17.29 29.38
CA TYR A 329 -25.07 17.24 28.33
C TYR A 329 -25.83 15.91 28.32
N ALA A 330 -25.13 14.77 28.37
CA ALA A 330 -25.76 13.45 28.42
C ALA A 330 -26.62 13.23 29.67
N GLN A 331 -26.37 13.98 30.74
CA GLN A 331 -27.14 13.95 31.99
C GLN A 331 -28.26 15.00 32.05
N GLY A 332 -28.44 15.81 31.00
CA GLY A 332 -29.47 16.85 30.94
C GLY A 332 -29.16 18.12 31.75
N LEU A 333 -27.90 18.34 32.14
CA LEU A 333 -27.45 19.53 32.87
C LEU A 333 -27.11 20.68 31.89
N PRO A 334 -27.21 21.96 32.32
CA PRO A 334 -26.65 23.08 31.57
C PRO A 334 -25.17 22.83 31.25
N ASN A 335 -24.78 23.06 30.01
CA ASN A 335 -23.42 22.79 29.55
C ASN A 335 -23.02 23.76 28.43
N GLU A 336 -21.72 24.00 28.34
CA GLU A 336 -21.08 24.85 27.32
C GLU A 336 -20.36 23.97 26.27
N ALA A 337 -20.88 22.77 26.00
CA ALA A 337 -20.17 21.79 25.16
C ALA A 337 -19.87 22.33 23.76
N ALA A 338 -20.80 23.09 23.17
CA ALA A 338 -20.60 23.71 21.86
C ALA A 338 -19.50 24.78 21.86
N GLU A 339 -19.40 25.58 22.92
CA GLU A 339 -18.36 26.60 23.06
C GLU A 339 -16.99 25.97 23.27
N LYS A 340 -16.89 24.96 24.16
CA LYS A 340 -15.63 24.23 24.37
C LYS A 340 -15.20 23.45 23.12
N ARG A 341 -16.16 22.95 22.32
CA ARG A 341 -15.87 22.38 21.00
C ARG A 341 -15.26 23.43 20.08
N ASN A 342 -15.89 24.60 19.95
CA ASN A 342 -15.38 25.67 19.09
C ASN A 342 -13.98 26.11 19.52
N GLN A 343 -13.71 26.20 20.83
CA GLN A 343 -12.38 26.52 21.36
C GLN A 343 -11.32 25.50 20.92
N VAL A 344 -11.61 24.20 21.05
CA VAL A 344 -10.73 23.12 20.55
C VAL A 344 -10.55 23.23 19.05
N GLU A 345 -11.64 23.47 18.32
CA GLU A 345 -11.63 23.60 16.86
C GLU A 345 -10.79 24.79 16.38
N ASP A 346 -10.95 25.96 16.98
CA ASP A 346 -10.20 27.18 16.64
C ASP A 346 -8.70 27.00 16.85
N ARG A 347 -8.31 26.34 17.95
CA ARG A 347 -6.91 26.00 18.21
C ARG A 347 -6.36 25.05 17.15
N LEU A 348 -7.09 23.98 16.83
CA LEU A 348 -6.67 23.00 15.82
C LEU A 348 -6.61 23.62 14.42
N ARG A 349 -7.61 24.42 14.05
CA ARG A 349 -7.64 25.21 12.81
C ARG A 349 -6.40 26.08 12.64
N GLY A 350 -5.72 26.43 13.74
CA GLY A 350 -4.46 27.14 13.70
C GLY A 350 -3.30 26.41 13.00
N VAL A 351 -3.30 25.08 13.02
CA VAL A 351 -2.19 24.23 12.54
C VAL A 351 -2.62 23.09 11.63
N MET A 352 -3.93 22.83 11.51
CA MET A 352 -4.46 21.78 10.66
C MET A 352 -5.81 22.16 10.03
N SER A 353 -6.12 21.47 8.93
CA SER A 353 -7.45 21.48 8.29
C SER A 353 -7.85 20.04 7.99
N ARG A 354 -9.15 19.77 7.94
CA ARG A 354 -9.68 18.44 7.59
C ARG A 354 -10.99 18.60 6.85
N GLN A 355 -11.00 18.15 5.60
CA GLN A 355 -12.22 17.95 4.83
C GLN A 355 -12.57 16.46 4.80
N GLU A 356 -13.84 16.16 5.01
CA GLU A 356 -14.42 14.83 4.85
C GLU A 356 -15.54 14.91 3.82
N ARG A 357 -15.80 13.80 3.12
CA ARG A 357 -17.04 13.69 2.35
C ARG A 357 -18.20 13.78 3.32
N VAL A 358 -19.24 14.53 2.96
CA VAL A 358 -20.42 14.71 3.80
C VAL A 358 -20.96 13.34 4.22
N ALA A 359 -20.72 12.99 5.48
CA ALA A 359 -21.35 11.85 6.10
C ALA A 359 -22.78 12.25 6.47
N ALA A 360 -23.75 11.75 5.69
CA ALA A 360 -25.10 11.49 6.17
C ALA A 360 -26.01 12.67 6.57
N THR A 361 -26.05 13.79 5.83
CA THR A 361 -27.15 14.77 5.98
C THR A 361 -27.94 15.13 4.72
N SER A 362 -27.53 14.66 3.55
CA SER A 362 -28.41 14.64 2.38
C SER A 362 -28.34 13.27 1.71
N THR A 363 -29.45 12.86 1.12
CA THR A 363 -29.71 11.64 0.35
C THR A 363 -28.74 11.36 -0.82
N ASP A 364 -27.62 12.09 -0.92
CA ASP A 364 -26.76 12.23 -2.10
C ASP A 364 -25.38 11.55 -1.98
N ALA A 365 -25.01 11.01 -0.81
CA ALA A 365 -23.70 10.38 -0.62
C ALA A 365 -23.58 8.98 -1.25
N GLY A 366 -24.63 8.45 -1.89
CA GLY A 366 -24.66 7.09 -2.46
C GLY A 366 -24.51 5.96 -1.43
N LEU A 367 -24.46 6.29 -0.14
CA LEU A 367 -24.32 5.36 0.97
C LEU A 367 -25.68 5.22 1.66
N ARG A 368 -26.29 4.04 1.52
CA ARG A 368 -27.49 3.66 2.27
C ARG A 368 -27.06 2.87 3.49
N ARG A 369 -27.44 3.32 4.68
CA ARG A 369 -27.34 2.50 5.87
C ARG A 369 -28.47 1.47 5.84
N GLU A 370 -28.11 0.21 5.82
CA GLU A 370 -29.04 -0.91 5.94
C GLU A 370 -28.70 -1.70 7.21
N GLU A 371 -29.69 -1.88 8.07
CA GLU A 371 -29.53 -2.67 9.28
C GLU A 371 -29.98 -4.10 9.00
N ILE A 372 -29.01 -5.02 8.93
CA ILE A 372 -29.27 -6.43 8.68
C ILE A 372 -29.50 -7.12 10.03
N THR A 373 -30.71 -7.66 10.23
CA THR A 373 -31.04 -8.44 11.42
C THR A 373 -30.35 -9.80 11.36
N ALA A 374 -29.62 -10.14 12.43
CA ALA A 374 -28.95 -11.43 12.57
C ALA A 374 -29.70 -12.30 13.59
N ASP A 375 -30.54 -13.21 13.10
CA ASP A 375 -31.32 -14.10 13.96
C ASP A 375 -30.42 -15.03 14.78
N ILE A 376 -30.72 -15.17 16.07
CA ILE A 376 -30.00 -16.08 16.97
C ILE A 376 -30.85 -17.35 17.14
N ARG A 377 -30.25 -18.50 16.86
CA ARG A 377 -30.89 -19.82 17.00
C ARG A 377 -30.29 -20.63 18.15
N ALA A 378 -30.99 -21.67 18.58
CA ALA A 378 -30.54 -22.54 19.68
C ALA A 378 -29.19 -23.19 19.38
N GLU A 379 -28.92 -23.53 18.12
CA GLU A 379 -27.65 -24.10 17.65
C GLU A 379 -26.48 -23.14 17.87
N ASP A 380 -26.69 -21.84 17.62
CA ASP A 380 -25.69 -20.81 17.81
C ASP A 380 -25.26 -20.75 19.29
N LEU A 381 -26.24 -20.85 20.21
CA LEU A 381 -26.00 -20.89 21.65
C LEU A 381 -25.29 -22.18 22.09
N ARG A 382 -25.54 -23.32 21.45
CA ARG A 382 -24.81 -24.56 21.73
C ARG A 382 -23.33 -24.44 21.36
N GLN A 383 -23.00 -23.76 20.27
CA GLN A 383 -21.61 -23.45 19.94
C GLN A 383 -20.98 -22.51 20.98
N ALA A 384 -21.70 -21.45 21.39
CA ALA A 384 -21.22 -20.52 22.41
C ALA A 384 -20.88 -21.23 23.72
N LEU A 385 -21.77 -22.14 24.16
CA LEU A 385 -21.57 -22.95 25.36
C LEU A 385 -20.37 -23.90 25.24
N ALA A 386 -20.17 -24.52 24.07
CA ALA A 386 -19.01 -25.37 23.83
C ALA A 386 -17.70 -24.57 23.93
N VAL A 387 -17.66 -23.38 23.31
CA VAL A 387 -16.50 -22.48 23.36
C VAL A 387 -16.22 -22.04 24.80
N ASP A 388 -17.24 -21.61 25.54
CA ASP A 388 -17.06 -21.16 26.93
C ASP A 388 -16.62 -22.29 27.85
N ARG A 389 -17.15 -23.52 27.71
CA ARG A 389 -16.73 -24.67 28.52
C ARG A 389 -15.25 -25.03 28.29
N VAL A 390 -14.83 -25.09 27.04
CA VAL A 390 -13.42 -25.35 26.69
C VAL A 390 -12.53 -24.24 27.24
N ALA A 391 -12.91 -22.97 27.05
CA ALA A 391 -12.14 -21.84 27.56
C ALA A 391 -12.05 -21.84 29.10
N ARG A 392 -13.11 -22.23 29.82
CA ARG A 392 -13.05 -22.39 31.29
C ARG A 392 -12.08 -23.47 31.73
N GLN A 393 -12.08 -24.62 31.04
CA GLN A 393 -11.23 -25.75 31.38
C GLN A 393 -9.73 -25.44 31.20
N VAL A 394 -9.38 -24.56 30.26
CA VAL A 394 -7.98 -24.18 29.97
C VAL A 394 -7.58 -22.80 30.50
N GLY A 395 -8.49 -22.06 31.15
CA GLY A 395 -8.24 -20.70 31.64
C GLY A 395 -8.08 -19.65 30.54
N GLY A 396 -8.81 -19.78 29.42
CA GLY A 396 -8.79 -18.83 28.30
C GLY A 396 -9.70 -17.60 28.48
N HIS A 397 -9.26 -16.47 27.92
CA HIS A 397 -9.97 -15.19 27.91
C HIS A 397 -10.77 -14.97 26.58
N ASN A 398 -11.51 -13.86 26.48
CA ASN A 398 -12.20 -13.37 25.26
C ASN A 398 -13.21 -14.35 24.61
N ARG A 399 -13.84 -15.17 25.43
CA ARG A 399 -14.72 -16.30 25.04
C ARG A 399 -15.93 -15.86 24.21
N ALA A 400 -16.55 -14.74 24.60
CA ALA A 400 -17.76 -14.24 23.96
C ALA A 400 -17.46 -13.57 22.61
N ASP A 401 -16.35 -12.83 22.53
CA ASP A 401 -16.02 -12.07 21.32
C ASP A 401 -15.51 -12.97 20.21
N TYR A 402 -14.80 -14.06 20.56
CA TYR A 402 -14.43 -15.08 19.59
C TYR A 402 -15.64 -15.76 18.95
N TRP A 403 -16.60 -16.23 19.76
CA TRP A 403 -17.80 -16.90 19.24
C TRP A 403 -18.69 -15.96 18.40
N LYS A 404 -18.83 -14.70 18.83
CA LYS A 404 -19.59 -13.70 18.04
C LYS A 404 -19.01 -13.47 16.65
N SER A 405 -17.71 -13.69 16.50
CA SER A 405 -16.94 -13.33 15.31
C SER A 405 -16.83 -14.45 14.29
N ALA A 406 -16.62 -15.71 14.73
CA ALA A 406 -16.49 -16.85 13.83
C ALA A 406 -17.31 -18.07 14.29
N PRO A 407 -18.10 -18.71 13.40
CA PRO A 407 -18.65 -20.04 13.66
C PRO A 407 -17.55 -21.09 13.64
N TYR A 408 -17.79 -22.24 14.28
CA TYR A 408 -16.84 -23.36 14.33
C TYR A 408 -15.43 -22.95 14.74
N LEU A 409 -15.35 -22.08 15.75
CA LEU A 409 -14.14 -21.39 16.20
C LEU A 409 -12.88 -22.27 16.21
N PHE A 410 -12.95 -23.46 16.78
CA PHE A 410 -11.80 -24.35 16.95
C PHE A 410 -11.29 -25.00 15.65
N SER A 411 -12.03 -24.87 14.55
CA SER A 411 -11.61 -25.33 13.22
C SER A 411 -10.79 -24.28 12.47
N PHE A 412 -10.95 -22.99 12.82
CA PHE A 412 -10.34 -21.86 12.11
C PHE A 412 -9.39 -21.03 12.96
N MET A 413 -9.39 -21.21 14.29
CA MET A 413 -8.52 -20.46 15.19
C MET A 413 -7.03 -20.78 14.95
N PRO A 414 -6.20 -19.79 14.58
CA PRO A 414 -4.76 -19.97 14.44
C PRO A 414 -4.09 -20.34 15.77
N GLY A 415 -2.97 -21.05 15.68
CA GLY A 415 -2.23 -21.55 16.84
C GLY A 415 -1.64 -20.46 17.76
N GLU A 416 -1.55 -19.21 17.29
CA GLU A 416 -0.95 -18.09 18.03
C GLU A 416 -1.87 -17.52 19.11
N PHE A 417 -3.18 -17.75 18.98
CA PHE A 417 -4.19 -17.28 19.93
C PHE A 417 -3.97 -17.91 21.31
N ASP A 418 -4.14 -17.12 22.37
CA ASP A 418 -4.00 -17.58 23.76
C ASP A 418 -4.81 -18.86 24.04
N LEU A 419 -6.06 -18.88 23.57
CA LEU A 419 -6.94 -20.05 23.71
C LEU A 419 -6.39 -21.28 22.98
N ALA A 420 -5.86 -21.12 21.76
CA ALA A 420 -5.26 -22.22 21.00
C ALA A 420 -3.98 -22.75 21.66
N ARG A 421 -3.09 -21.85 22.14
CA ARG A 421 -1.88 -22.22 22.88
C ARG A 421 -2.19 -22.99 24.16
N LYS A 422 -3.20 -22.54 24.91
CA LYS A 422 -3.65 -23.21 26.14
C LYS A 422 -4.30 -24.58 25.87
N ILE A 423 -5.07 -24.72 24.79
CA ILE A 423 -5.60 -26.03 24.34
C ILE A 423 -4.45 -26.96 23.96
N ALA A 424 -3.46 -26.47 23.20
CA ALA A 424 -2.28 -27.24 22.83
C ALA A 424 -1.45 -27.64 24.07
N GLY A 425 -1.35 -26.79 25.09
CA GLY A 425 -0.64 -27.09 26.33
C GLY A 425 -1.36 -28.03 27.30
N SER A 426 -2.63 -28.40 27.05
CA SER A 426 -3.41 -29.21 27.99
C SER A 426 -3.17 -30.72 27.83
N ASP A 427 -3.04 -31.44 28.94
CA ASP A 427 -2.91 -32.91 28.97
C ASP A 427 -4.24 -33.64 28.71
N LYS A 428 -5.39 -32.95 28.82
CA LYS A 428 -6.74 -33.53 28.69
C LYS A 428 -7.36 -33.26 27.32
N ARG A 429 -6.57 -33.36 26.25
CA ARG A 429 -7.04 -33.01 24.89
C ARG A 429 -8.25 -33.81 24.41
N ALA A 430 -8.38 -35.07 24.82
CA ALA A 430 -9.52 -35.92 24.46
C ALA A 430 -10.84 -35.39 25.07
N ASP A 431 -10.82 -34.93 26.32
CA ASP A 431 -11.97 -34.36 27.01
C ASP A 431 -12.34 -32.98 26.43
N LEU A 432 -11.33 -32.18 26.09
CA LEU A 432 -11.54 -30.91 25.39
C LEU A 432 -12.17 -31.14 24.01
N ALA A 433 -11.72 -32.14 23.25
CA ALA A 433 -12.27 -32.45 21.94
C ALA A 433 -13.73 -32.91 22.00
N SER A 434 -14.11 -33.69 23.01
CA SER A 434 -15.50 -34.11 23.21
C SER A 434 -16.41 -32.92 23.55
N THR A 435 -15.92 -31.99 24.39
CA THR A 435 -16.62 -30.75 24.77
C THR A 435 -16.71 -29.75 23.60
N ALA A 436 -15.66 -29.65 22.80
CA ALA A 436 -15.55 -28.76 21.64
C ALA A 436 -16.37 -29.21 20.43
N ARG A 437 -16.88 -30.45 20.42
CA ARG A 437 -17.55 -31.08 19.27
C ARG A 437 -18.62 -30.21 18.58
N PRO A 438 -19.49 -29.46 19.29
CA PRO A 438 -20.46 -28.57 18.64
C PRO A 438 -19.82 -27.39 17.89
N ALA A 439 -18.63 -26.94 18.31
CA ALA A 439 -17.89 -25.84 17.73
C ALA A 439 -16.76 -26.32 16.78
N LEU A 440 -16.83 -27.57 16.31
CA LEU A 440 -15.90 -28.17 15.36
C LEU A 440 -16.63 -28.54 14.06
N LEU A 441 -15.95 -28.34 12.93
CA LEU A 441 -16.44 -28.77 11.64
C LEU A 441 -16.36 -30.28 11.46
N SER A 442 -17.41 -30.86 10.90
CA SER A 442 -17.46 -32.29 10.60
C SER A 442 -16.72 -32.59 9.30
N LYS A 443 -15.60 -33.32 9.40
CA LYS A 443 -14.84 -33.81 8.24
C LYS A 443 -15.71 -34.61 7.26
N ARG A 444 -16.65 -35.41 7.78
CA ARG A 444 -17.58 -36.19 6.96
C ARG A 444 -18.47 -35.28 6.11
N ARG A 445 -19.08 -34.25 6.72
CA ARG A 445 -19.96 -33.32 6.00
C ARG A 445 -19.21 -32.57 4.91
N ILE A 446 -17.99 -32.12 5.21
CA ILE A 446 -17.13 -31.45 4.23
C ILE A 446 -16.78 -32.39 3.09
N HIS A 447 -16.27 -33.59 3.41
CA HIS A 447 -15.84 -34.57 2.41
C HIS A 447 -16.95 -34.98 1.46
N ASN A 448 -18.18 -35.11 1.96
CA ASN A 448 -19.35 -35.51 1.17
C ASN A 448 -20.12 -34.33 0.55
N PHE A 449 -19.67 -33.09 0.76
CA PHE A 449 -20.39 -31.88 0.34
C PHE A 449 -21.84 -31.85 0.87
N GLU A 450 -22.02 -32.28 2.12
CA GLU A 450 -23.30 -32.18 2.82
C GLU A 450 -23.54 -30.73 3.28
N ALA A 451 -24.79 -30.40 3.61
CA ALA A 451 -25.14 -29.09 4.18
C ALA A 451 -24.39 -28.88 5.51
N VAL A 452 -23.64 -27.79 5.58
CA VAL A 452 -23.00 -27.34 6.83
C VAL A 452 -23.82 -26.16 7.35
N PRO A 453 -24.45 -26.27 8.52
CA PRO A 453 -25.14 -25.15 9.15
C PRO A 453 -24.19 -23.98 9.37
N ALA A 454 -24.67 -22.74 9.27
CA ALA A 454 -23.83 -21.57 9.56
C ALA A 454 -23.50 -21.44 11.06
N ASP A 455 -24.42 -21.89 11.93
CA ASP A 455 -24.33 -21.88 13.40
C ASP A 455 -23.80 -20.57 14.04
N ASN A 456 -24.05 -19.45 13.36
CA ASN A 456 -23.83 -18.08 13.82
C ASN A 456 -24.78 -17.15 13.05
N GLY A 457 -25.48 -16.27 13.76
CA GLY A 457 -26.48 -15.37 13.15
C GLY A 457 -25.91 -14.41 12.11
N ARG A 458 -24.71 -13.86 12.34
CA ARG A 458 -24.02 -12.96 11.39
C ARG A 458 -23.57 -13.73 10.15
N MET A 459 -23.02 -14.93 10.33
CA MET A 459 -22.62 -15.77 9.21
C MET A 459 -23.82 -16.20 8.37
N ARG A 460 -24.93 -16.53 9.03
CA ARG A 460 -26.19 -16.85 8.34
C ARG A 460 -26.70 -15.69 7.52
N ALA A 461 -26.76 -14.49 8.11
CA ALA A 461 -27.18 -13.28 7.39
C ALA A 461 -26.24 -12.95 6.22
N LEU A 462 -24.92 -13.14 6.39
CA LEU A 462 -23.94 -12.97 5.31
C LEU A 462 -24.17 -13.97 4.18
N MET A 463 -24.33 -15.26 4.49
CA MET A 463 -24.59 -16.30 3.49
C MET A 463 -25.94 -16.08 2.79
N GLU A 464 -26.96 -15.65 3.53
CA GLU A 464 -28.24 -15.28 2.94
C GLU A 464 -28.05 -14.10 1.98
N ASN A 465 -27.39 -13.01 2.38
CA ASN A 465 -27.14 -11.88 1.48
C ASN A 465 -26.36 -12.30 0.21
N VAL A 466 -25.29 -13.08 0.37
CA VAL A 466 -24.43 -13.54 -0.74
C VAL A 466 -25.16 -14.48 -1.71
N PHE A 467 -26.09 -15.31 -1.21
CA PHE A 467 -26.71 -16.37 -1.99
C PHE A 467 -28.22 -16.21 -2.24
N LYS A 468 -28.85 -15.14 -1.74
CA LYS A 468 -30.27 -14.81 -1.93
C LYS A 468 -30.51 -14.12 -3.26
N GLU A 469 -29.60 -13.22 -3.65
CA GLU A 469 -29.74 -12.40 -4.85
C GLU A 469 -28.66 -12.74 -5.87
N GLY A 470 -29.07 -13.46 -6.91
CA GLY A 470 -28.22 -13.81 -8.03
C GLY A 470 -27.47 -15.12 -7.83
N GLU A 471 -27.31 -15.84 -8.93
CA GLU A 471 -26.65 -17.13 -9.02
C GLU A 471 -25.12 -16.96 -8.89
N LEU A 472 -24.65 -16.28 -7.83
CA LEU A 472 -23.24 -15.94 -7.63
C LEU A 472 -22.39 -17.21 -7.56
N HIS A 473 -22.91 -18.28 -6.95
CA HIS A 473 -22.26 -19.59 -6.92
C HIS A 473 -22.03 -20.19 -8.31
N ARG A 474 -22.75 -19.76 -9.35
CA ARG A 474 -22.55 -20.19 -10.75
C ARG A 474 -21.52 -19.36 -11.51
N ARG A 475 -20.99 -18.29 -10.91
CA ARG A 475 -20.13 -17.33 -11.60
C ARG A 475 -18.69 -17.44 -11.12
N LEU A 476 -17.77 -17.46 -12.08
CA LEU A 476 -16.34 -17.33 -11.81
C LEU A 476 -15.92 -15.86 -11.58
N TRP A 477 -16.64 -14.93 -12.21
CA TRP A 477 -16.36 -13.50 -12.17
C TRP A 477 -17.62 -12.70 -11.86
N LEU A 478 -17.44 -11.58 -11.17
CA LEU A 478 -18.51 -10.61 -10.99
C LEU A 478 -18.80 -9.90 -12.33
N PRO A 479 -20.08 -9.61 -12.63
CA PRO A 479 -20.43 -8.82 -13.80
C PRO A 479 -19.82 -7.41 -13.70
N ALA A 480 -19.59 -6.78 -14.86
CA ALA A 480 -19.13 -5.39 -14.90
C ALA A 480 -20.20 -4.46 -14.32
N SER A 481 -19.79 -3.44 -13.57
CA SER A 481 -20.71 -2.44 -13.01
C SER A 481 -21.48 -1.66 -14.09
N LEU A 482 -20.90 -1.56 -15.29
CA LEU A 482 -21.51 -1.00 -16.49
C LEU A 482 -21.51 -2.09 -17.57
N PRO A 483 -22.49 -3.01 -17.56
CA PRO A 483 -22.50 -4.12 -18.50
C PRO A 483 -23.00 -3.65 -19.87
N TYR A 484 -22.28 -4.06 -20.92
CA TYR A 484 -22.78 -3.94 -22.31
C TYR A 484 -23.89 -4.97 -22.61
N LEU A 485 -24.06 -5.98 -21.76
CA LEU A 485 -25.02 -7.06 -21.96
C LEU A 485 -26.24 -6.91 -21.05
N SER A 486 -27.43 -7.10 -21.60
CA SER A 486 -28.68 -7.11 -20.85
C SER A 486 -28.88 -8.42 -20.08
N GLY A 487 -29.63 -8.35 -18.98
CA GLY A 487 -29.99 -9.54 -18.18
C GLY A 487 -28.94 -9.98 -17.17
N GLN A 488 -27.90 -9.18 -16.91
CA GLN A 488 -26.98 -9.44 -15.81
C GLN A 488 -27.59 -8.95 -14.49
N PRO A 489 -27.69 -9.80 -13.45
CA PRO A 489 -28.16 -9.35 -12.14
C PRO A 489 -27.18 -8.32 -11.56
N PRO A 490 -27.67 -7.29 -10.85
CA PRO A 490 -26.83 -6.30 -10.19
C PRO A 490 -26.14 -6.94 -8.98
N LEU A 491 -25.04 -7.65 -9.23
CA LEU A 491 -24.23 -8.26 -8.19
C LEU A 491 -23.23 -7.24 -7.65
N THR A 492 -23.06 -7.22 -6.33
CA THR A 492 -22.12 -6.32 -5.65
C THR A 492 -21.10 -7.07 -4.82
N LYS A 493 -20.03 -6.37 -4.43
CA LYS A 493 -18.99 -6.86 -3.54
C LYS A 493 -19.34 -6.48 -2.10
N SER A 494 -19.20 -7.44 -1.19
CA SER A 494 -19.29 -7.17 0.25
C SER A 494 -17.89 -7.01 0.83
N LEU A 495 -17.63 -5.86 1.45
CA LEU A 495 -16.41 -5.64 2.24
C LEU A 495 -16.72 -5.91 3.71
N VAL A 496 -16.10 -6.96 4.27
CA VAL A 496 -16.34 -7.39 5.65
C VAL A 496 -15.13 -7.01 6.51
N PHE A 497 -15.39 -6.32 7.62
CA PHE A 497 -14.38 -5.93 8.60
C PHE A 497 -14.48 -6.84 9.83
N SER A 498 -13.34 -7.26 10.34
CA SER A 498 -13.22 -8.09 11.54
C SER A 498 -11.92 -7.75 12.26
N ASP A 499 -11.99 -7.72 13.59
CA ASP A 499 -10.82 -7.55 14.46
C ASP A 499 -9.98 -8.84 14.60
N TRP A 500 -10.52 -9.98 14.15
CA TRP A 500 -9.92 -11.30 14.36
C TRP A 500 -9.49 -11.97 13.04
N GLN A 501 -8.24 -12.45 13.02
CA GLN A 501 -7.61 -13.10 11.86
C GLN A 501 -8.29 -14.40 11.41
N MET A 502 -9.01 -15.09 12.30
CA MET A 502 -9.71 -16.35 11.97
C MET A 502 -11.00 -16.15 11.14
N VAL A 503 -11.55 -14.94 11.12
CA VAL A 503 -12.86 -14.67 10.49
C VAL A 503 -12.80 -14.74 8.97
N PRO A 504 -11.82 -14.13 8.27
CA PRO A 504 -11.70 -14.27 6.82
C PRO A 504 -11.62 -15.74 6.36
N GLU A 505 -10.87 -16.58 7.07
CA GLU A 505 -10.74 -18.00 6.75
C GLU A 505 -12.06 -18.75 6.94
N ALA A 506 -12.76 -18.50 8.07
CA ALA A 506 -14.07 -19.09 8.33
C ALA A 506 -15.11 -18.70 7.27
N ILE A 507 -15.14 -17.40 6.89
CA ILE A 507 -16.03 -16.89 5.84
C ILE A 507 -15.72 -17.55 4.51
N ALA A 508 -14.45 -17.54 4.09
CA ALA A 508 -14.03 -18.08 2.81
C ALA A 508 -14.31 -19.59 2.71
N ALA A 509 -14.00 -20.36 3.76
CA ALA A 509 -14.20 -21.80 3.77
C ALA A 509 -15.69 -22.18 3.70
N LEU A 510 -16.54 -21.56 4.53
CA LEU A 510 -17.96 -21.89 4.58
C LEU A 510 -18.73 -21.41 3.34
N THR A 511 -18.42 -20.21 2.83
CA THR A 511 -19.05 -19.71 1.60
C THR A 511 -18.61 -20.51 0.37
N SER A 512 -17.32 -20.85 0.27
CA SER A 512 -16.83 -21.70 -0.84
C SER A 512 -17.43 -23.10 -0.79
N HIS A 513 -17.53 -23.71 0.39
CA HIS A 513 -18.17 -25.01 0.58
C HIS A 513 -19.65 -24.98 0.18
N GLU A 514 -20.39 -23.95 0.58
CA GLU A 514 -21.81 -23.81 0.21
C GLU A 514 -22.00 -23.56 -1.28
N ALA A 515 -21.15 -22.75 -1.91
CA ALA A 515 -21.17 -22.53 -3.35
C ALA A 515 -20.92 -23.83 -4.12
N GLU A 516 -19.90 -24.60 -3.74
CA GLU A 516 -19.57 -25.87 -4.38
C GLU A 516 -20.66 -26.93 -4.14
N ARG A 517 -21.22 -27.00 -2.93
CA ARG A 517 -22.36 -27.88 -2.61
C ARG A 517 -23.56 -27.60 -3.53
N ARG A 518 -23.94 -26.33 -3.70
CA ARG A 518 -25.06 -25.94 -4.56
C ARG A 518 -24.81 -26.36 -6.01
N LEU A 519 -23.62 -26.08 -6.54
CA LEU A 519 -23.24 -26.50 -7.90
C LEU A 519 -23.28 -28.03 -8.08
N ARG A 520 -22.79 -28.79 -7.10
CA ARG A 520 -22.81 -30.26 -7.17
C ARG A 520 -24.23 -30.80 -7.12
N HIS A 521 -25.08 -30.22 -6.28
CA HIS A 521 -26.50 -30.55 -6.20
C HIS A 521 -27.23 -30.26 -7.53
N GLU A 522 -27.03 -29.07 -8.12
CA GLU A 522 -27.59 -28.70 -9.42
C GLU A 522 -27.16 -29.65 -10.55
N ARG A 523 -25.92 -30.16 -10.49
CA ARG A 523 -25.39 -31.13 -11.47
C ARG A 523 -25.74 -32.59 -11.14
N GLY A 524 -26.44 -32.86 -10.05
CA GLY A 524 -26.75 -34.22 -9.59
C GLY A 524 -25.53 -35.04 -9.17
N ILE A 525 -24.40 -34.40 -8.85
CA ILE A 525 -23.16 -35.07 -8.42
C ILE A 525 -23.29 -35.44 -6.95
N LYS A 526 -23.10 -36.72 -6.63
CA LYS A 526 -23.16 -37.26 -5.27
C LYS A 526 -21.80 -37.79 -4.83
N GLY A 527 -21.53 -37.72 -3.52
CA GLY A 527 -20.33 -38.26 -2.90
C GLY A 527 -19.11 -37.33 -2.99
N PRO A 528 -17.93 -37.79 -2.57
CA PRO A 528 -16.75 -36.94 -2.47
C PRO A 528 -16.21 -36.45 -3.81
N ALA A 529 -15.39 -35.40 -3.78
CA ALA A 529 -14.70 -34.89 -4.97
C ALA A 529 -13.80 -35.98 -5.56
N LYS A 530 -13.99 -36.28 -6.85
CA LYS A 530 -13.07 -37.19 -7.56
C LYS A 530 -11.75 -36.46 -7.82
N LYS A 531 -10.64 -37.19 -7.89
CA LYS A 531 -9.29 -36.63 -8.14
C LYS A 531 -9.21 -35.78 -9.42
N LYS A 532 -10.07 -36.06 -10.41
CA LYS A 532 -10.20 -35.29 -11.67
C LYS A 532 -11.01 -33.99 -11.53
N GLU A 533 -11.88 -33.88 -10.53
CA GLU A 533 -12.72 -32.69 -10.27
C GLU A 533 -11.94 -31.63 -9.47
N ALA A 534 -11.05 -32.06 -8.57
CA ALA A 534 -10.32 -31.18 -7.64
C ALA A 534 -9.24 -30.26 -8.27
N ARG A 535 -9.03 -30.32 -9.58
CA ARG A 535 -7.90 -29.65 -10.28
C ARG A 535 -8.31 -28.63 -11.33
N LEU A 536 -9.61 -28.34 -11.47
CA LEU A 536 -10.15 -27.62 -12.64
C LEU A 536 -9.73 -26.14 -12.76
N LEU A 537 -9.12 -25.53 -11.74
CA LEU A 537 -8.62 -24.14 -11.76
C LEU A 537 -7.15 -24.03 -11.34
N ARG A 538 -6.39 -25.13 -11.31
CA ARG A 538 -4.95 -25.09 -11.03
C ARG A 538 -4.16 -25.17 -12.32
N LEU A 539 -3.29 -24.19 -12.55
CA LEU A 539 -2.26 -24.26 -13.58
C LEU A 539 -1.12 -25.15 -13.07
N SER A 540 -0.88 -26.26 -13.74
CA SER A 540 0.24 -27.17 -13.47
C SER A 540 1.21 -27.15 -14.66
N SER A 541 2.50 -27.08 -14.38
CA SER A 541 3.57 -27.22 -15.37
C SER A 541 3.95 -28.70 -15.63
N ALA A 542 3.38 -29.64 -14.88
CA ALA A 542 3.69 -31.06 -15.00
C ALA A 542 3.21 -31.62 -16.36
N ALA A 543 4.06 -32.43 -17.00
CA ALA A 543 3.85 -33.00 -18.33
C ALA A 543 2.48 -33.68 -18.53
N GLU A 544 2.05 -34.44 -17.53
CA GLU A 544 0.82 -35.25 -17.53
C GLU A 544 -0.44 -34.39 -17.36
N ASP A 545 -0.31 -33.22 -16.72
CA ASP A 545 -1.39 -32.30 -16.38
C ASP A 545 -1.38 -31.01 -17.24
N LEU A 546 -0.47 -30.90 -18.21
CA LEU A 546 -0.34 -29.69 -19.02
C LEU A 546 -1.59 -29.47 -19.89
N GLY A 547 -2.11 -30.52 -20.52
CA GLY A 547 -3.30 -30.41 -21.38
C GLY A 547 -4.56 -29.95 -20.64
N SER A 548 -4.74 -30.32 -19.36
CA SER A 548 -5.83 -29.81 -18.51
C SER A 548 -5.57 -28.39 -18.04
N SER A 549 -4.33 -28.06 -17.71
CA SER A 549 -3.90 -26.70 -17.33
C SER A 549 -4.07 -25.69 -18.46
N MET A 550 -3.77 -26.08 -19.70
CA MET A 550 -3.93 -25.21 -20.86
C MET A 550 -5.39 -24.94 -21.21
N ARG A 551 -6.33 -25.83 -20.85
CA ARG A 551 -7.78 -25.53 -20.96
C ARG A 551 -8.22 -24.43 -19.99
N VAL A 552 -7.60 -24.34 -18.81
CA VAL A 552 -7.82 -23.24 -17.88
C VAL A 552 -7.19 -21.97 -18.41
N MET A 553 -5.98 -22.07 -18.98
CA MET A 553 -5.27 -20.93 -19.58
C MET A 553 -6.07 -20.27 -20.71
N LEU A 554 -6.89 -21.02 -21.45
CA LEU A 554 -7.79 -20.44 -22.46
C LEU A 554 -8.72 -19.35 -21.91
N LEU A 555 -9.11 -19.43 -20.64
CA LEU A 555 -9.95 -18.39 -20.02
C LEU A 555 -9.19 -17.09 -19.78
N LEU A 556 -7.86 -17.14 -19.78
CA LEU A 556 -6.97 -16.03 -19.45
C LEU A 556 -6.06 -15.61 -20.61
N TYR A 557 -6.09 -16.34 -21.72
CA TYR A 557 -5.18 -16.15 -22.84
C TYR A 557 -5.65 -14.97 -23.73
N PRO A 558 -4.87 -13.89 -23.84
CA PRO A 558 -5.24 -12.73 -24.63
C PRO A 558 -4.89 -12.96 -26.10
N SER A 559 -5.79 -13.59 -26.86
CA SER A 559 -5.55 -13.88 -28.28
C SER A 559 -5.65 -12.62 -29.14
N ASP A 560 -4.59 -12.33 -29.91
CA ASP A 560 -4.55 -11.20 -30.86
C ASP A 560 -5.54 -11.41 -32.01
N PHE A 561 -5.62 -12.63 -32.55
CA PHE A 561 -6.56 -12.97 -33.59
C PHE A 561 -8.01 -12.75 -33.14
N LEU A 562 -8.40 -13.26 -31.97
CA LEU A 562 -9.77 -13.09 -31.46
C LEU A 562 -10.07 -11.63 -31.12
N ALA A 563 -9.09 -10.89 -30.57
CA ALA A 563 -9.25 -9.47 -30.26
C ALA A 563 -9.46 -8.60 -31.52
N ARG A 564 -8.85 -8.97 -32.65
CA ARG A 564 -9.08 -8.29 -33.94
C ARG A 564 -10.36 -8.73 -34.64
N ALA A 565 -10.70 -10.02 -34.54
CA ALA A 565 -11.86 -10.59 -35.22
C ALA A 565 -13.19 -10.17 -34.56
N VAL A 566 -13.19 -9.92 -33.24
CA VAL A 566 -14.39 -9.63 -32.46
C VAL A 566 -14.15 -8.44 -31.55
N ASP A 567 -14.84 -7.32 -31.83
CA ASP A 567 -14.99 -6.22 -30.89
C ASP A 567 -16.41 -6.25 -30.27
N PRO A 568 -16.54 -6.65 -28.99
CA PRO A 568 -17.84 -6.67 -28.31
C PRO A 568 -18.51 -5.30 -28.20
N LEU A 569 -17.75 -4.20 -28.17
CA LEU A 569 -18.31 -2.85 -28.07
C LEU A 569 -18.97 -2.44 -29.39
N GLU A 570 -18.35 -2.78 -30.51
CA GLU A 570 -18.88 -2.48 -31.85
C GLU A 570 -20.15 -3.29 -32.13
N ILE A 571 -20.14 -4.58 -31.78
CA ILE A 571 -21.34 -5.43 -31.85
C ILE A 571 -22.47 -4.84 -31.00
N TRP A 572 -22.15 -4.37 -29.80
CA TRP A 572 -23.14 -3.75 -28.92
C TRP A 572 -23.70 -2.44 -29.50
N ARG A 573 -22.84 -1.54 -30.02
CA ARG A 573 -23.27 -0.26 -30.62
C ARG A 573 -24.24 -0.44 -31.78
N GLN A 574 -24.00 -1.45 -32.62
CA GLN A 574 -24.82 -1.70 -33.80
C GLN A 574 -26.20 -2.30 -33.49
N ASN A 575 -26.34 -2.99 -32.35
CA ASN A 575 -27.54 -3.77 -32.05
C ASN A 575 -28.35 -3.23 -30.86
N SER A 576 -27.71 -2.49 -29.94
CA SER A 576 -28.28 -1.95 -28.70
C SER A 576 -28.93 -3.01 -27.80
N SER A 577 -28.47 -3.15 -26.54
CA SER A 577 -29.03 -4.10 -25.55
C SER A 577 -29.09 -5.56 -26.03
N LEU A 578 -27.95 -6.25 -26.02
CA LEU A 578 -27.83 -7.67 -26.38
C LEU A 578 -27.77 -8.58 -25.15
N SER A 579 -28.38 -9.77 -25.24
CA SER A 579 -28.10 -10.85 -24.31
C SER A 579 -26.71 -11.47 -24.55
N ALA A 580 -26.21 -12.22 -23.57
CA ALA A 580 -24.92 -12.93 -23.70
C ALA A 580 -24.95 -13.99 -24.82
N GLU A 581 -26.08 -14.66 -25.04
CA GLU A 581 -26.22 -15.68 -26.08
C GLU A 581 -26.22 -15.07 -27.48
N GLU A 582 -26.89 -13.93 -27.67
CA GLU A 582 -26.89 -13.21 -28.95
C GLU A 582 -25.51 -12.64 -29.28
N MET A 583 -24.82 -12.08 -28.28
CA MET A 583 -23.42 -11.63 -28.43
C MET A 583 -22.53 -12.80 -28.86
N LEU A 584 -22.66 -13.97 -28.23
CA LEU A 584 -21.90 -15.16 -28.61
C LEU A 584 -22.24 -15.66 -30.03
N THR A 585 -23.50 -15.64 -30.43
CA THR A 585 -23.90 -16.03 -31.79
C THR A 585 -23.31 -15.07 -32.84
N LYS A 586 -23.36 -13.76 -32.58
CA LYS A 586 -22.78 -12.76 -33.49
C LYS A 586 -21.26 -12.87 -33.55
N ALA A 587 -20.60 -13.01 -32.40
CA ALA A 587 -19.16 -13.23 -32.33
C ALA A 587 -18.75 -14.51 -33.10
N LYS A 588 -19.52 -15.61 -32.99
CA LYS A 588 -19.28 -16.84 -33.76
C LYS A 588 -19.34 -16.61 -35.27
N VAL A 589 -20.29 -15.80 -35.76
CA VAL A 589 -20.40 -15.47 -37.18
C VAL A 589 -19.18 -14.67 -37.65
N LEU A 590 -18.75 -13.66 -36.89
CA LEU A 590 -17.55 -12.88 -37.22
C LEU A 590 -16.27 -13.73 -37.21
N ILE A 591 -16.13 -14.60 -36.20
CA ILE A 591 -15.01 -15.55 -36.13
C ILE A 591 -15.06 -16.51 -37.33
N ALA A 592 -16.22 -17.07 -37.67
CA ALA A 592 -16.35 -17.96 -38.83
C ALA A 592 -15.98 -17.26 -40.14
N SER A 593 -16.36 -16.00 -40.31
CA SER A 593 -15.96 -15.18 -41.46
C SER A 593 -14.44 -14.94 -41.48
N ALA A 594 -13.84 -14.59 -40.34
CA ALA A 594 -12.39 -14.37 -40.24
C ALA A 594 -11.57 -15.65 -40.46
N LEU A 595 -12.16 -16.81 -40.17
CA LEU A 595 -11.56 -18.12 -40.40
C LEU A 595 -11.72 -18.63 -41.84
N ALA A 596 -12.65 -18.07 -42.63
CA ALA A 596 -12.90 -18.51 -44.00
C ALA A 596 -11.66 -18.34 -44.91
N ASP A 597 -10.85 -17.33 -44.63
CA ASP A 597 -9.63 -17.01 -45.37
C ASP A 597 -8.37 -17.75 -44.84
N GLN A 598 -8.51 -18.61 -43.83
CA GLN A 598 -7.40 -19.29 -43.16
C GLN A 598 -7.38 -20.80 -43.45
N MET A 599 -6.23 -21.33 -43.85
CA MET A 599 -6.04 -22.79 -43.99
C MET A 599 -5.87 -23.44 -42.61
N LEU A 600 -6.97 -23.92 -42.03
CA LEU A 600 -6.95 -24.57 -40.72
C LEU A 600 -6.25 -25.95 -40.77
N PRO A 601 -5.41 -26.29 -39.78
CA PRO A 601 -4.79 -27.61 -39.70
C PRO A 601 -5.84 -28.70 -39.43
N LEU A 602 -5.59 -29.95 -39.87
CA LEU A 602 -6.42 -31.12 -39.55
C LEU A 602 -6.50 -31.32 -38.02
N THR A 603 -7.64 -31.00 -37.41
CA THR A 603 -7.84 -30.86 -35.95
C THR A 603 -8.27 -32.14 -35.22
N ARG A 604 -8.23 -33.32 -35.84
CA ARG A 604 -8.60 -34.58 -35.14
C ARG A 604 -7.64 -34.83 -33.96
N GLY A 605 -8.14 -34.64 -32.74
CA GLY A 605 -7.42 -34.88 -31.49
C GLY A 605 -6.66 -33.68 -30.91
N ALA A 606 -6.65 -32.53 -31.60
CA ALA A 606 -5.99 -31.31 -31.10
C ALA A 606 -6.81 -30.63 -30.00
N ALA A 607 -6.14 -30.06 -29.01
CA ALA A 607 -6.78 -29.34 -27.92
C ALA A 607 -7.12 -27.89 -28.34
N PRO A 608 -8.24 -27.29 -27.91
CA PRO A 608 -8.67 -25.97 -28.39
C PRO A 608 -7.64 -24.82 -28.23
N TRP A 609 -6.73 -24.93 -27.27
CA TRP A 609 -5.65 -23.94 -27.03
C TRP A 609 -4.51 -24.02 -28.04
N GLU A 610 -4.24 -25.21 -28.62
CA GLU A 610 -3.27 -25.38 -29.71
C GLU A 610 -3.71 -24.58 -30.94
N LEU A 611 -5.02 -24.58 -31.21
CA LEU A 611 -5.60 -23.89 -32.35
C LEU A 611 -5.51 -22.36 -32.20
N ILE A 612 -5.85 -21.84 -31.02
CA ILE A 612 -5.80 -20.39 -30.76
C ILE A 612 -4.36 -19.87 -30.80
N ALA A 613 -3.41 -20.58 -30.20
CA ALA A 613 -2.00 -20.21 -30.26
C ALA A 613 -1.42 -20.27 -31.68
N TRP A 614 -1.88 -21.22 -32.50
CA TRP A 614 -1.50 -21.29 -33.92
C TRP A 614 -2.04 -20.09 -34.70
N LEU A 615 -3.31 -19.71 -34.50
CA LEU A 615 -3.94 -18.56 -35.16
C LEU A 615 -3.23 -17.24 -34.85
N ASP A 616 -2.84 -17.02 -33.59
CA ASP A 616 -2.12 -15.80 -33.22
C ASP A 616 -0.73 -15.74 -33.87
N LYS A 617 -0.04 -16.90 -34.00
CA LYS A 617 1.28 -16.95 -34.62
C LYS A 617 1.22 -16.83 -36.15
N SER A 618 0.21 -17.40 -36.80
CA SER A 618 0.04 -17.29 -38.26
C SER A 618 -0.35 -15.87 -38.68
N SER A 619 -1.12 -15.16 -37.85
CA SER A 619 -1.48 -13.74 -38.06
C SER A 619 -0.28 -12.77 -38.05
N LEU A 620 0.88 -13.20 -37.51
CA LEU A 620 2.15 -12.45 -37.50
C LEU A 620 3.00 -12.65 -38.78
N GLY A 621 2.47 -13.29 -39.82
CA GLY A 621 3.09 -13.32 -41.15
C GLY A 621 4.20 -14.36 -41.37
N THR A 622 4.23 -15.46 -40.62
CA THR A 622 5.17 -16.58 -40.88
C THR A 622 4.45 -17.75 -41.56
N PRO A 623 4.72 -18.07 -42.85
CA PRO A 623 3.89 -19.00 -43.63
C PRO A 623 4.24 -20.48 -43.46
N ASP A 624 5.32 -20.83 -42.74
CA ASP A 624 5.83 -22.20 -42.76
C ASP A 624 5.88 -22.81 -41.36
N ILE A 625 4.88 -23.63 -41.02
CA ILE A 625 4.92 -24.48 -39.84
C ILE A 625 4.40 -25.87 -40.22
N SER A 626 5.33 -26.78 -40.49
CA SER A 626 5.11 -28.22 -40.31
C SER A 626 4.62 -28.50 -38.89
N ARG A 627 3.51 -29.24 -38.73
CA ARG A 627 2.85 -29.65 -37.46
C ARG A 627 3.72 -29.44 -36.19
N PRO A 628 3.42 -28.43 -35.35
CA PRO A 628 4.19 -28.16 -34.14
C PRO A 628 3.61 -28.96 -32.97
N LEU A 629 3.70 -30.29 -32.98
CA LEU A 629 3.14 -31.09 -31.86
C LEU A 629 4.11 -31.23 -30.68
N HIS A 630 5.43 -31.07 -30.87
CA HIS A 630 6.41 -31.30 -29.80
C HIS A 630 7.29 -30.09 -29.42
N GLU A 631 7.68 -29.24 -30.37
CA GLU A 631 8.68 -28.19 -30.11
C GLU A 631 8.13 -27.02 -29.28
N TRP A 632 6.87 -26.66 -29.50
CA TRP A 632 6.25 -25.50 -28.85
C TRP A 632 5.83 -25.78 -27.40
N VAL A 633 5.42 -27.02 -27.09
CA VAL A 633 5.22 -27.49 -25.71
C VAL A 633 6.51 -27.39 -24.93
N GLY A 634 7.65 -27.67 -25.59
CA GLY A 634 8.99 -27.42 -25.05
C GLY A 634 9.22 -25.94 -24.72
N LYS A 635 8.89 -25.03 -25.64
CA LYS A 635 9.04 -23.58 -25.40
C LYS A 635 8.11 -23.01 -24.32
N VAL A 636 6.87 -23.49 -24.23
CA VAL A 636 5.96 -23.10 -23.14
C VAL A 636 6.48 -23.63 -21.79
N ARG A 637 7.06 -24.84 -21.76
CA ARG A 637 7.76 -25.36 -20.57
C ARG A 637 8.97 -24.50 -20.21
N GLU A 638 9.83 -24.18 -21.16
CA GLU A 638 11.00 -23.31 -20.94
C GLU A 638 10.57 -21.92 -20.42
N GLY A 639 9.48 -21.36 -20.95
CA GLY A 639 8.93 -20.08 -20.49
C GLY A 639 8.36 -20.15 -19.07
N LEU A 640 7.64 -21.21 -18.72
CA LEU A 640 7.13 -21.43 -17.36
C LEU A 640 8.26 -21.67 -16.35
N ASP A 641 9.28 -22.46 -16.73
CA ASP A 641 10.46 -22.73 -15.91
C ASP A 641 11.39 -21.50 -15.79
N ALA A 642 11.44 -20.63 -16.81
CA ALA A 642 12.15 -19.36 -16.76
C ALA A 642 11.43 -18.37 -15.82
N GLY A 643 10.10 -18.26 -15.92
CA GLY A 643 9.29 -17.43 -15.02
C GLY A 643 9.39 -17.88 -13.56
N SER A 644 9.44 -19.18 -13.28
CA SER A 644 9.62 -19.68 -11.90
C SER A 644 11.03 -19.47 -11.35
N ARG A 645 12.03 -19.21 -12.22
CA ARG A 645 13.41 -18.89 -11.82
C ARG A 645 13.61 -17.40 -11.61
N ASP A 646 12.92 -16.55 -12.37
CA ASP A 646 12.99 -15.09 -12.22
C ASP A 646 12.30 -14.59 -10.93
N ASP A 647 11.31 -15.30 -10.39
CA ASP A 647 10.72 -14.98 -9.08
C ASP A 647 11.62 -15.33 -7.88
N SER A 648 12.73 -16.05 -8.10
CA SER A 648 13.74 -16.27 -7.05
C SER A 648 14.85 -15.21 -7.03
N ASN A 649 14.82 -14.23 -7.94
CA ASN A 649 15.81 -13.17 -8.08
C ASN A 649 15.25 -11.80 -8.53
N ALA A 650 13.95 -11.55 -8.34
CA ALA A 650 13.45 -10.18 -8.23
C ALA A 650 13.64 -9.68 -6.78
N PRO A 651 14.08 -8.42 -6.58
CA PRO A 651 14.64 -7.92 -5.31
C PRO A 651 13.70 -7.91 -4.10
#